data_AF-A0A7G8BP42-F1
#
_entry.id   AF-A0A7G8BP42-F1
#
_cell.length_a   1.000
_cell.length_b   1.000
_cell.length_c   1.000
_cell.angle_alpha   90.00
_cell.angle_beta   90.00
_cell.angle_gamma   90.00
#
_symmetry.space_group_name_H-M   'P 1'
#
loop_
_entity.id
_entity.type
_entity.pdbx_description
1 polymer ?
#
loop_
_entity_poly.entity_id
_entity_poly.type
_entity_poly.pdbx_seq_one_letter_code
_entity_poly.pdbx_strand_id
1 'polypeptide(L)'
;MGTHITPVRRAKKAGSASDPLWYKDAIIYELHVRAFADSNSDGIGDFPGLMQKLDYLQDLGVTCLWLLPFFPSPLRDDGYDIADYLTVHPSYGTLDDFKAFLDAAHQRGLQVMIELVINHSSDQHPWFQRARHAPSGSPERDFYVWSDTDQKYKDARIIFTDTEKSNWTWDPVAQAYFWHRFFSHQPDLNYDNPLVMEEVLKILRYWLDMGVDALRLDAIPYIVERDGTNCENLPETHATIKKIRAAMDEGYSNRVILAEANQWPTDVRPYFGDGDECHMAFHFPLMPRIYMALRQEDRLPITEIMAQTPEIPESCQWGLFLRNHDELTLEMVTDDERDYMYLAYSADPRMRINIGIRRRLAALVDNNRRRIELLNSILFSFPGTPILYYGDEIGMGDNIYLGDRNGVRTPMQWTADRNAGFSRANPAQLYSPVIMDPVWGYQAINVEAQQSDASSLLNWMRNMIALRKLFQVFGRGTLKFLPSANRKVLAYVRQYGNEQVLCLANLSRFAQPVQLDLAEFEGMTPIEMLGYVEFPTITKQAYPLTIGPYGFLWLEIQPASANWGEPAVNESPKVAIETAREADWEAIFTGPNGDQLKATVLPEFLQRQRWFGSKSKQIMSATVTDWCPFDDGRSALVMVNVEFVEGGMESYFVPLSVLYGEAAQVVRDTNSNAIVANVRTSDSEGLLCDAPVRESACRKLLSVISQDETIQSRYGTIRGSSSRVLAELMRGVDDDVSVRRSSAEQSNTSILFGDQLIMKCFRKQEFGPNPDTEIARFFTERTNFTQIAPFGGSIEYSRDGQSPATLVMLQGLVANQGDGWQWTLEELERYFESCASASLPLDSHAATEIESVRSHAGFYLEAASMLGRRTAEMHLALASSDEIEEFRPEIVSAKEIEQISAELANHAAQMMELLKANLSHLADDSVEMGALVLSKRRDTIAGLRQLAKVKENLVRTRIHGDYHLGQVLRAKADFVILDFEGEPARTLVERRRKQVPLKDVAGMLRSFHYAAFSAMAKHTTRRPEDPHQMEPWARLWVSAVAEEFLRAYRQTAAESTIVPRNDEAFQLVLNAYVLDKALYELGYELNNRPDWVRIPLVGILSLLS
;
A
#
# COMPACT_ATOMS: atom_id res chain seq x y z
N MET A 1 -63.97 -44.44 15.50
CA MET A 1 -63.18 -43.75 14.46
C MET A 1 -62.82 -42.38 15.01
N GLY A 2 -61.59 -42.19 15.49
CA GLY A 2 -61.09 -40.91 15.98
C GLY A 2 -60.01 -40.42 15.03
N THR A 3 -60.26 -39.32 14.35
CA THR A 3 -59.36 -38.64 13.42
C THR A 3 -58.22 -37.97 14.19
N HIS A 4 -57.00 -38.49 14.03
CA HIS A 4 -55.78 -37.77 14.36
C HIS A 4 -55.56 -36.67 13.31
N ILE A 5 -55.70 -35.42 13.73
CA ILE A 5 -55.31 -34.24 12.95
C ILE A 5 -53.80 -34.06 13.16
N THR A 6 -53.01 -34.34 12.14
CA THR A 6 -51.58 -33.99 12.08
C THR A 6 -51.46 -32.46 11.95
N PRO A 7 -50.70 -31.76 12.80
CA PRO A 7 -50.54 -30.31 12.66
C PRO A 7 -49.78 -30.01 11.36
N VAL A 8 -50.44 -29.26 10.46
CA VAL A 8 -49.81 -28.71 9.27
C VAL A 8 -48.78 -27.68 9.75
N ARG A 9 -47.48 -28.01 9.68
CA ARG A 9 -46.41 -27.02 9.87
C ARG A 9 -46.58 -25.92 8.81
N ARG A 10 -46.92 -24.71 9.24
CA ARG A 10 -47.00 -23.52 8.39
C ARG A 10 -45.60 -23.26 7.81
N ALA A 11 -45.49 -23.03 6.50
CA ALA A 11 -44.21 -22.69 5.88
C ALA A 11 -43.73 -21.34 6.42
N LYS A 12 -42.45 -21.26 6.84
CA LYS A 12 -41.84 -20.01 7.31
C LYS A 12 -41.78 -18.99 6.16
N LYS A 13 -41.96 -17.71 6.48
CA LYS A 13 -41.75 -16.63 5.52
C LYS A 13 -40.26 -16.39 5.33
N ALA A 14 -39.79 -16.51 4.10
CA ALA A 14 -38.40 -16.29 3.75
C ALA A 14 -38.02 -14.80 3.83
N GLY A 15 -36.81 -14.51 4.29
CA GLY A 15 -36.23 -13.17 4.22
C GLY A 15 -35.62 -12.85 2.85
N SER A 16 -35.13 -11.61 2.69
CA SER A 16 -34.51 -11.17 1.44
C SER A 16 -33.16 -11.87 1.17
N ALA A 17 -32.43 -12.21 2.24
CA ALA A 17 -31.18 -12.94 2.17
C ALA A 17 -31.41 -14.46 2.12
N SER A 18 -30.64 -15.16 1.28
CA SER A 18 -30.69 -16.62 1.14
C SER A 18 -29.89 -17.36 2.21
N ASP A 19 -28.77 -16.79 2.66
CA ASP A 19 -27.93 -17.35 3.73
C ASP A 19 -28.53 -17.05 5.12
N PRO A 20 -28.79 -18.05 5.98
CA PRO A 20 -29.22 -17.83 7.36
C PRO A 20 -28.21 -17.06 8.24
N LEU A 21 -26.93 -17.01 7.85
CA LEU A 21 -25.86 -16.32 8.58
C LEU A 21 -25.36 -15.06 7.87
N TRP A 22 -26.16 -14.49 6.95
CA TRP A 22 -25.78 -13.33 6.13
C TRP A 22 -25.20 -12.15 6.93
N TYR A 23 -25.70 -11.94 8.16
CA TYR A 23 -25.27 -10.87 9.05
C TYR A 23 -23.82 -10.99 9.51
N LYS A 24 -23.21 -12.18 9.44
CA LYS A 24 -21.79 -12.36 9.77
C LYS A 24 -20.85 -11.73 8.76
N ASP A 25 -21.28 -11.64 7.50
CA ASP A 25 -20.51 -11.06 6.40
C ASP A 25 -20.98 -9.65 6.05
N ALA A 26 -22.04 -9.17 6.69
CA ALA A 26 -22.62 -7.87 6.41
C ALA A 26 -21.66 -6.72 6.72
N ILE A 27 -21.92 -5.59 6.07
CA ILE A 27 -21.41 -4.27 6.44
C ILE A 27 -22.65 -3.42 6.71
N ILE A 28 -22.86 -3.07 7.96
CA ILE A 28 -24.06 -2.33 8.39
C ILE A 28 -23.75 -0.83 8.29
N TYR A 29 -24.70 -0.05 7.79
CA TYR A 29 -24.61 1.40 7.72
C TYR A 29 -25.76 2.01 8.52
N GLU A 30 -25.41 2.62 9.65
CA GLU A 30 -26.30 3.31 10.57
C GLU A 30 -26.61 4.71 10.02
N LEU A 31 -27.89 4.99 9.77
CA LEU A 31 -28.34 6.29 9.27
C LEU A 31 -29.68 6.70 9.88
N HIS A 32 -29.91 8.00 9.95
CA HIS A 32 -31.19 8.58 10.29
C HIS A 32 -31.87 9.11 9.02
N VAL A 33 -33.10 8.64 8.74
CA VAL A 33 -33.89 9.10 7.57
C VAL A 33 -33.96 10.63 7.51
N ARG A 34 -34.24 11.29 8.65
CA ARG A 34 -34.29 12.74 8.81
C ARG A 34 -33.02 13.47 8.37
N ALA A 35 -31.85 12.83 8.51
CA ALA A 35 -30.54 13.45 8.30
C ALA A 35 -29.93 13.16 6.93
N PHE A 36 -30.50 12.23 6.16
CA PHE A 36 -29.79 11.68 5.00
C PHE A 36 -30.05 12.45 3.71
N ALA A 37 -31.31 12.61 3.28
CA ALA A 37 -31.64 13.41 2.09
C ALA A 37 -33.11 13.85 2.12
N ASP A 38 -33.37 15.13 1.83
CA ASP A 38 -34.69 15.73 1.73
C ASP A 38 -35.10 15.83 0.24
N SER A 39 -36.22 15.20 -0.12
CA SER A 39 -36.72 15.16 -1.49
C SER A 39 -37.80 16.20 -1.79
N ASN A 40 -38.48 16.71 -0.76
CA ASN A 40 -39.66 17.57 -0.90
C ASN A 40 -39.35 19.06 -0.58
N SER A 41 -38.12 19.36 -0.15
CA SER A 41 -37.61 20.68 0.21
C SER A 41 -38.29 21.33 1.43
N ASP A 42 -38.73 20.55 2.41
CA ASP A 42 -39.26 21.04 3.69
C ASP A 42 -38.19 21.22 4.79
N GLY A 43 -36.97 20.75 4.55
CA GLY A 43 -35.83 20.85 5.46
C GLY A 43 -35.58 19.60 6.32
N ILE A 44 -36.34 18.53 6.10
CA ILE A 44 -36.28 17.26 6.83
C ILE A 44 -36.06 16.13 5.81
N GLY A 45 -35.13 15.21 6.10
CA GLY A 45 -34.92 14.04 5.25
C GLY A 45 -36.08 13.05 5.32
N ASP A 46 -36.35 12.37 4.19
CA ASP A 46 -37.53 11.53 4.00
C ASP A 46 -37.21 10.24 3.24
N PHE A 47 -38.12 9.25 3.25
CA PHE A 47 -37.92 7.96 2.58
C PHE A 47 -37.72 8.08 1.06
N PRO A 48 -38.50 8.90 0.31
CA PRO A 48 -38.22 9.13 -1.10
C PRO A 48 -36.81 9.71 -1.36
N GLY A 49 -36.32 10.59 -0.48
CA GLY A 49 -34.96 11.14 -0.52
C GLY A 49 -33.90 10.09 -0.24
N LEU A 50 -34.07 9.28 0.81
CA LEU A 50 -33.20 8.14 1.11
C LEU A 50 -33.15 7.14 -0.06
N MET A 51 -34.31 6.85 -0.67
CA MET A 51 -34.40 5.95 -1.82
C MET A 51 -33.57 6.45 -3.02
N GLN A 52 -33.48 7.76 -3.25
CA GLN A 52 -32.63 8.37 -4.29
C GLN A 52 -31.12 8.19 -4.01
N LYS A 53 -30.74 7.86 -2.77
CA LYS A 53 -29.34 7.70 -2.34
C LYS A 53 -28.93 6.23 -2.17
N LEU A 54 -29.80 5.27 -2.51
CA LEU A 54 -29.47 3.85 -2.44
C LEU A 54 -28.30 3.46 -3.35
N ASP A 55 -28.15 4.11 -4.50
CA ASP A 55 -27.03 3.85 -5.42
C ASP A 55 -25.70 4.24 -4.77
N TYR A 56 -25.65 5.37 -4.04
CA TYR A 56 -24.46 5.76 -3.27
C TYR A 56 -24.09 4.71 -2.21
N LEU A 57 -25.08 4.19 -1.48
CA LEU A 57 -24.87 3.19 -0.44
C LEU A 57 -24.40 1.86 -1.05
N GLN A 58 -25.00 1.45 -2.17
CA GLN A 58 -24.57 0.27 -2.92
C GLN A 58 -23.12 0.43 -3.42
N ASP A 59 -22.78 1.58 -3.99
CA ASP A 59 -21.42 1.90 -4.46
C ASP A 59 -20.40 1.99 -3.32
N LEU A 60 -20.81 2.41 -2.12
CA LEU A 60 -19.97 2.35 -0.92
C LEU A 60 -19.63 0.90 -0.54
N GLY A 61 -20.46 -0.06 -0.96
CA GLY A 61 -20.26 -1.50 -0.75
C GLY A 61 -20.96 -2.05 0.49
N VAL A 62 -21.75 -1.24 1.20
CA VAL A 62 -22.53 -1.68 2.37
C VAL A 62 -23.59 -2.71 1.96
N THR A 63 -24.04 -3.53 2.90
CA THR A 63 -24.99 -4.62 2.60
C THR A 63 -26.23 -4.58 3.47
N CYS A 64 -26.21 -3.84 4.58
CA CYS A 64 -27.37 -3.67 5.44
C CYS A 64 -27.50 -2.21 5.89
N LEU A 65 -28.70 -1.66 5.81
CA LEU A 65 -29.02 -0.32 6.27
C LEU A 65 -29.72 -0.43 7.62
N TRP A 66 -29.13 0.13 8.66
CA TRP A 66 -29.78 0.29 9.96
C TRP A 66 -30.38 1.68 10.04
N LEU A 67 -31.71 1.72 10.08
CA LEU A 67 -32.48 2.95 10.22
C LEU A 67 -32.77 3.24 11.68
N LEU A 68 -32.35 4.41 12.15
CA LEU A 68 -32.81 4.99 13.43
C LEU A 68 -34.35 5.17 13.43
N PRO A 69 -34.99 5.42 14.58
CA PRO A 69 -36.45 5.41 14.67
C PRO A 69 -37.10 6.38 13.68
N PHE A 70 -38.02 5.86 12.88
CA PHE A 70 -38.79 6.64 11.89
C PHE A 70 -40.29 6.66 12.20
N PHE A 71 -40.67 6.18 13.38
CA PHE A 71 -42.06 6.09 13.84
C PHE A 71 -42.61 7.46 14.27
N PRO A 72 -43.94 7.67 14.25
CA PRO A 72 -44.55 8.83 14.88
C PRO A 72 -44.06 9.00 16.32
N SER A 73 -43.63 10.20 16.66
CA SER A 73 -42.97 10.55 17.91
C SER A 73 -43.04 12.08 18.06
N PRO A 74 -43.08 12.63 19.29
CA PRO A 74 -42.91 14.06 19.50
C PRO A 74 -41.44 14.51 19.37
N LEU A 75 -40.52 13.59 19.06
CA LEU A 75 -39.09 13.81 18.82
C LEU A 75 -38.37 14.45 20.01
N ARG A 76 -38.80 14.14 21.24
CA ARG A 76 -38.16 14.67 22.45
C ARG A 76 -36.90 13.88 22.83
N ASP A 77 -36.80 12.64 22.36
CA ASP A 77 -35.57 11.85 22.30
C ASP A 77 -35.33 11.34 20.87
N ASP A 78 -35.54 12.24 19.91
CA ASP A 78 -35.19 12.03 18.51
C ASP A 78 -35.86 10.83 17.81
N GLY A 79 -37.02 10.41 18.29
CA GLY A 79 -37.77 9.29 17.73
C GLY A 79 -37.76 8.03 18.59
N TYR A 80 -36.88 7.94 19.60
CA TYR A 80 -36.88 6.83 20.56
C TYR A 80 -38.10 6.87 21.49
N ASP A 81 -38.70 8.05 21.68
CA ASP A 81 -40.00 8.23 22.30
C ASP A 81 -41.14 7.96 21.30
N ILE A 82 -41.42 6.68 21.02
CA ILE A 82 -42.42 6.25 20.01
C ILE A 82 -43.87 6.47 20.48
N ALA A 83 -44.67 7.13 19.66
CA ALA A 83 -46.11 7.37 19.89
C ALA A 83 -47.03 6.45 19.06
N ASP A 84 -46.53 5.81 18.00
CA ASP A 84 -47.23 4.75 17.25
C ASP A 84 -46.21 3.83 16.55
N TYR A 85 -46.21 2.54 16.86
CA TYR A 85 -45.24 1.57 16.34
C TYR A 85 -45.53 1.04 14.93
N LEU A 86 -46.72 1.29 14.37
CA LEU A 86 -47.21 0.57 13.17
C LEU A 86 -47.24 1.43 11.91
N THR A 87 -46.77 2.66 11.98
CA THR A 87 -46.72 3.58 10.84
C THR A 87 -45.45 4.44 10.86
N VAL A 88 -45.30 5.26 9.83
CA VAL A 88 -44.15 6.16 9.62
C VAL A 88 -44.49 7.56 10.11
N HIS A 89 -43.51 8.25 10.70
CA HIS A 89 -43.62 9.65 11.10
C HIS A 89 -43.99 10.52 9.87
N PRO A 90 -45.00 11.40 9.95
CA PRO A 90 -45.45 12.16 8.78
C PRO A 90 -44.36 12.98 8.07
N SER A 91 -43.37 13.47 8.80
CA SER A 91 -42.21 14.20 8.23
C SER A 91 -41.26 13.33 7.40
N TYR A 92 -41.32 12.00 7.51
CA TYR A 92 -40.44 11.10 6.75
C TYR A 92 -41.15 10.47 5.54
N GLY A 93 -42.43 10.80 5.34
CA GLY A 93 -43.28 10.24 4.30
C GLY A 93 -44.36 9.31 4.85
N THR A 94 -44.77 8.34 4.05
CA THR A 94 -45.87 7.42 4.35
C THR A 94 -45.37 5.98 4.50
N LEU A 95 -46.25 5.10 4.97
CA LEU A 95 -45.97 3.67 5.02
C LEU A 95 -45.71 3.08 3.62
N ASP A 96 -46.33 3.63 2.57
CA ASP A 96 -46.10 3.16 1.20
C ASP A 96 -44.74 3.63 0.67
N ASP A 97 -44.26 4.81 1.08
CA ASP A 97 -42.89 5.26 0.77
C ASP A 97 -41.85 4.35 1.43
N PHE A 98 -42.09 3.91 2.67
CA PHE A 98 -41.23 2.91 3.32
C PHE A 98 -41.21 1.58 2.56
N LYS A 99 -42.37 1.07 2.13
CA LYS A 99 -42.42 -0.18 1.33
C LYS A 99 -41.66 -0.03 0.02
N ALA A 100 -41.83 1.10 -0.68
CA ALA A 100 -41.12 1.38 -1.91
C ALA A 100 -39.60 1.44 -1.69
N PHE A 101 -39.17 2.08 -0.59
CA PHE A 101 -37.77 2.08 -0.17
C PHE A 101 -37.26 0.65 0.13
N LEU A 102 -38.02 -0.15 0.89
CA LEU A 102 -37.64 -1.51 1.27
C LEU A 102 -37.47 -2.39 0.03
N ASP A 103 -38.43 -2.35 -0.91
CA ASP A 103 -38.35 -3.07 -2.18
C ASP A 103 -37.14 -2.61 -3.01
N ALA A 104 -36.87 -1.31 -3.08
CA ALA A 104 -35.74 -0.74 -3.82
C ALA A 104 -34.38 -1.11 -3.20
N ALA A 105 -34.30 -1.22 -1.87
CA ALA A 105 -33.12 -1.69 -1.14
C ALA A 105 -32.89 -3.19 -1.43
N HIS A 106 -33.93 -4.03 -1.33
CA HIS A 106 -33.84 -5.46 -1.63
C HIS A 106 -33.45 -5.73 -3.09
N GLN A 107 -33.94 -4.95 -4.05
CA GLN A 107 -33.53 -5.04 -5.46
C GLN A 107 -32.02 -4.79 -5.67
N ARG A 108 -31.39 -4.04 -4.76
CA ARG A 108 -29.94 -3.76 -4.75
C ARG A 108 -29.14 -4.72 -3.88
N GLY A 109 -29.81 -5.72 -3.28
CA GLY A 109 -29.20 -6.67 -2.35
C GLY A 109 -28.92 -6.09 -0.95
N LEU A 110 -29.53 -4.95 -0.60
CA LEU A 110 -29.36 -4.30 0.70
C LEU A 110 -30.45 -4.79 1.67
N GLN A 111 -30.05 -5.41 2.77
CA GLN A 111 -30.96 -5.76 3.87
C GLN A 111 -31.32 -4.50 4.65
N VAL A 112 -32.50 -4.48 5.28
CA VAL A 112 -32.96 -3.35 6.11
C VAL A 112 -33.16 -3.79 7.55
N MET A 113 -32.46 -3.12 8.45
CA MET A 113 -32.61 -3.20 9.90
C MET A 113 -33.36 -1.98 10.41
N ILE A 114 -34.32 -2.19 11.30
CA ILE A 114 -35.05 -1.09 11.97
C ILE A 114 -34.89 -1.20 13.49
N GLU A 115 -35.16 -0.08 14.15
CA GLU A 115 -35.31 -0.01 15.60
C GLU A 115 -36.57 -0.69 16.09
N LEU A 116 -36.45 -1.39 17.21
CA LEU A 116 -37.58 -1.94 17.96
C LEU A 116 -37.40 -1.53 19.43
N VAL A 117 -37.89 -0.33 19.75
CA VAL A 117 -37.82 0.28 21.09
C VAL A 117 -38.93 -0.30 21.97
N ILE A 118 -38.56 -1.33 22.72
CA ILE A 118 -39.53 -2.16 23.45
C ILE A 118 -39.45 -2.00 24.97
N ASN A 119 -38.45 -1.28 25.49
CA ASN A 119 -38.40 -0.97 26.92
C ASN A 119 -39.48 0.04 27.33
N HIS A 120 -39.68 1.08 26.51
CA HIS A 120 -40.53 2.22 26.83
C HIS A 120 -41.28 2.70 25.58
N SER A 121 -42.28 3.57 25.78
CA SER A 121 -42.93 4.33 24.71
C SER A 121 -42.93 5.82 25.05
N SER A 122 -43.37 6.69 24.13
CA SER A 122 -43.70 8.09 24.46
C SER A 122 -44.81 8.17 25.52
N ASP A 123 -44.76 9.20 26.36
CA ASP A 123 -45.90 9.62 27.20
C ASP A 123 -47.13 10.02 26.37
N GLN A 124 -46.95 10.34 25.08
CA GLN A 124 -48.05 10.63 24.15
C GLN A 124 -48.64 9.36 23.50
N HIS A 125 -48.02 8.19 23.69
CA HIS A 125 -48.53 6.95 23.12
C HIS A 125 -49.96 6.69 23.62
N PRO A 126 -50.91 6.25 22.76
CA PRO A 126 -52.28 5.96 23.17
C PRO A 126 -52.39 4.96 24.33
N TRP A 127 -51.38 4.09 24.51
CA TRP A 127 -51.28 3.19 25.66
C TRP A 127 -51.11 3.97 26.96
N PHE A 128 -50.13 4.88 27.06
CA PHE A 128 -49.88 5.67 28.27
C PHE A 128 -51.05 6.60 28.58
N GLN A 129 -51.62 7.24 27.55
CA GLN A 129 -52.81 8.07 27.72
C GLN A 129 -53.98 7.28 28.30
N ARG A 130 -54.22 6.05 27.85
CA ARG A 130 -55.22 5.19 28.48
C ARG A 130 -54.82 4.78 29.90
N ALA A 131 -53.58 4.37 30.11
CA ALA A 131 -53.08 3.90 31.40
C ALA A 131 -53.20 4.96 32.50
N ARG A 132 -52.79 6.21 32.22
CA ARG A 132 -52.86 7.30 33.22
C ARG A 132 -54.29 7.69 33.61
N HIS A 133 -55.27 7.45 32.72
CA HIS A 133 -56.68 7.68 32.97
C HIS A 133 -57.42 6.45 33.52
N ALA A 134 -56.79 5.27 33.49
CA ALA A 134 -57.40 4.03 33.94
C ALA A 134 -57.31 3.87 35.47
N PRO A 135 -58.28 3.19 36.12
CA PRO A 135 -58.24 2.88 37.54
C PRO A 135 -57.00 2.05 37.92
N SER A 136 -56.50 2.23 39.15
CA SER A 136 -55.41 1.41 39.70
C SER A 136 -55.76 -0.09 39.68
N GLY A 137 -54.81 -0.93 39.23
CA GLY A 137 -54.96 -2.39 39.10
C GLY A 137 -55.80 -2.87 37.90
N SER A 138 -56.10 -2.01 36.93
CA SER A 138 -56.73 -2.41 35.67
C SER A 138 -55.68 -2.87 34.63
N PRO A 139 -56.02 -3.79 33.70
CA PRO A 139 -55.09 -4.22 32.66
C PRO A 139 -54.56 -3.06 31.80
N GLU A 140 -55.36 -2.02 31.58
CA GLU A 140 -54.96 -0.81 30.87
C GLU A 140 -53.98 0.05 31.68
N ARG A 141 -54.15 0.12 33.01
CA ARG A 141 -53.20 0.81 33.91
C ARG A 141 -51.86 0.10 33.93
N ASP A 142 -51.91 -1.22 34.05
CA ASP A 142 -50.77 -2.11 34.24
C ASP A 142 -49.95 -2.32 32.95
N PHE A 143 -50.23 -1.57 31.88
CA PHE A 143 -49.36 -1.50 30.70
C PHE A 143 -48.02 -0.81 30.98
N TYR A 144 -47.97 0.01 32.03
CA TYR A 144 -46.78 0.71 32.51
C TYR A 144 -46.55 0.41 33.98
N VAL A 145 -45.35 0.72 34.47
CA VAL A 145 -44.95 0.45 35.84
C VAL A 145 -45.31 1.64 36.75
N TRP A 146 -46.23 1.41 37.70
CA TRP A 146 -46.74 2.44 38.62
C TRP A 146 -46.36 2.18 40.09
N SER A 147 -46.27 3.25 40.88
CA SER A 147 -46.06 3.18 42.32
C SER A 147 -46.67 4.39 43.04
N ASP A 148 -47.16 4.20 44.26
CA ASP A 148 -47.63 5.30 45.12
C ASP A 148 -46.46 6.13 45.68
N THR A 149 -45.23 5.62 45.61
CA THR A 149 -44.01 6.27 46.11
C THR A 149 -42.86 6.10 45.12
N ASP A 150 -41.87 6.97 45.19
CA ASP A 150 -40.60 6.87 44.44
C ASP A 150 -39.56 5.95 45.13
N GLN A 151 -39.98 5.10 46.07
CA GLN A 151 -39.10 4.35 46.96
C GLN A 151 -38.78 2.92 46.48
N LYS A 152 -39.34 2.47 45.36
CA LYS A 152 -39.03 1.16 44.76
C LYS A 152 -37.78 1.25 43.89
N TYR A 153 -37.08 0.12 43.74
CA TYR A 153 -35.93 -0.03 42.83
C TYR A 153 -34.76 0.94 43.12
N LYS A 154 -34.48 1.21 44.41
CA LYS A 154 -33.50 2.22 44.85
C LYS A 154 -32.07 1.99 44.37
N ASP A 155 -31.70 0.74 44.06
CA ASP A 155 -30.35 0.36 43.65
C ASP A 155 -30.15 0.51 42.13
N ALA A 156 -31.20 0.84 41.37
CA ALA A 156 -31.10 1.14 39.95
C ALA A 156 -30.50 2.54 39.74
N ARG A 157 -29.50 2.62 38.85
CA ARG A 157 -28.85 3.89 38.49
C ARG A 157 -29.74 4.75 37.60
N ILE A 158 -29.48 6.05 37.58
CA ILE A 158 -30.03 7.00 36.60
C ILE A 158 -29.08 7.04 35.40
N ILE A 159 -29.61 6.86 34.19
CA ILE A 159 -28.81 6.85 32.95
C ILE A 159 -28.52 8.30 32.50
N PHE A 160 -29.57 9.11 32.32
CA PHE A 160 -29.45 10.51 31.91
C PHE A 160 -29.27 11.46 33.09
N THR A 161 -28.12 11.34 33.75
CA THR A 161 -27.77 12.05 34.98
C THR A 161 -27.81 13.58 34.88
N ASP A 162 -27.61 14.12 33.67
CA ASP A 162 -27.59 15.56 33.44
C ASP A 162 -29.00 16.18 33.41
N THR A 163 -30.04 15.35 33.22
CA THR A 163 -31.43 15.80 33.04
C THR A 163 -32.37 15.26 34.12
N GLU A 164 -32.33 13.95 34.36
CA GLU A 164 -33.27 13.29 35.27
C GLU A 164 -32.72 13.20 36.70
N LYS A 165 -33.58 13.47 37.68
CA LYS A 165 -33.23 13.44 39.11
C LYS A 165 -33.61 12.13 39.79
N SER A 166 -34.48 11.35 39.14
CA SER A 166 -35.07 10.12 39.63
C SER A 166 -35.54 9.31 38.41
N ASN A 167 -35.60 7.99 38.56
CA ASN A 167 -36.26 7.10 37.60
C ASN A 167 -37.79 7.02 37.82
N TRP A 168 -38.32 7.79 38.79
CA TRP A 168 -39.74 7.91 39.08
C TRP A 168 -40.22 9.34 38.88
N THR A 169 -41.25 9.53 38.07
CA THR A 169 -41.92 10.82 37.87
C THR A 169 -43.37 10.77 38.30
N TRP A 170 -43.83 11.80 39.01
CA TRP A 170 -45.23 11.92 39.45
C TRP A 170 -46.14 12.31 38.28
N ASP A 171 -47.16 11.50 38.00
CA ASP A 171 -48.20 11.84 37.05
C ASP A 171 -49.41 12.48 37.76
N PRO A 172 -49.77 13.74 37.45
CA PRO A 172 -50.85 14.45 38.13
C PRO A 172 -52.25 13.96 37.76
N VAL A 173 -52.43 13.19 36.68
CA VAL A 173 -53.72 12.62 36.30
C VAL A 173 -53.93 11.29 37.01
N ALA A 174 -52.90 10.45 36.95
CA ALA A 174 -52.88 9.13 37.55
C ALA A 174 -52.74 9.15 39.08
N GLN A 175 -52.30 10.29 39.66
CA GLN A 175 -52.02 10.48 41.09
C GLN A 175 -51.09 9.39 41.63
N ALA A 176 -50.07 9.03 40.84
CA ALA A 176 -49.08 8.02 41.16
C ALA A 176 -47.78 8.34 40.43
N TYR A 177 -46.67 7.77 40.89
CA TYR A 177 -45.41 7.76 40.16
C TYR A 177 -45.43 6.69 39.07
N PHE A 178 -44.82 6.98 37.93
CA PHE A 178 -44.48 5.98 36.91
C PHE A 178 -42.96 5.87 36.74
N TRP A 179 -42.52 4.68 36.36
CA TRP A 179 -41.12 4.38 36.14
C TRP A 179 -40.67 4.80 34.73
N HIS A 180 -39.44 5.30 34.65
CA HIS A 180 -38.74 5.54 33.39
C HIS A 180 -37.23 5.38 33.60
N ARG A 181 -36.55 4.66 32.72
CA ARG A 181 -35.07 4.54 32.74
C ARG A 181 -34.35 5.66 32.03
N PHE A 182 -35.04 6.24 31.06
CA PHE A 182 -34.58 7.35 30.23
C PHE A 182 -35.28 8.63 30.68
N PHE A 183 -35.74 9.48 29.76
CA PHE A 183 -36.45 10.70 30.14
C PHE A 183 -37.82 10.42 30.73
N SER A 184 -38.31 11.33 31.55
CA SER A 184 -39.65 11.31 32.14
C SER A 184 -40.79 11.23 31.12
N HIS A 185 -40.55 11.55 29.85
CA HIS A 185 -41.53 11.38 28.77
C HIS A 185 -41.40 10.06 28.01
N GLN A 186 -40.58 9.14 28.51
CA GLN A 186 -40.40 7.78 28.02
C GLN A 186 -40.80 6.78 29.12
N PRO A 187 -42.10 6.70 29.49
CA PRO A 187 -42.57 5.74 30.48
C PRO A 187 -42.30 4.29 30.06
N ASP A 188 -41.75 3.51 30.99
CA ASP A 188 -41.35 2.13 30.77
C ASP A 188 -42.57 1.18 30.74
N LEU A 189 -42.55 0.25 29.78
CA LEU A 189 -43.57 -0.77 29.59
C LEU A 189 -43.42 -1.87 30.64
N ASN A 190 -44.56 -2.35 31.17
CA ASN A 190 -44.55 -3.35 32.23
C ASN A 190 -44.55 -4.79 31.67
N TYR A 191 -43.40 -5.44 31.65
CA TYR A 191 -43.26 -6.82 31.15
C TYR A 191 -43.80 -7.92 32.05
N ASP A 192 -44.16 -7.61 33.30
CA ASP A 192 -44.92 -8.54 34.13
C ASP A 192 -46.38 -8.68 33.63
N ASN A 193 -46.86 -7.73 32.81
CA ASN A 193 -48.15 -7.81 32.15
C ASN A 193 -48.03 -8.57 30.80
N PRO A 194 -48.66 -9.75 30.65
CA PRO A 194 -48.55 -10.54 29.43
C PRO A 194 -49.10 -9.83 28.18
N LEU A 195 -50.00 -8.85 28.34
CA LEU A 195 -50.54 -8.08 27.22
C LEU A 195 -49.46 -7.20 26.55
N VAL A 196 -48.49 -6.70 27.32
CA VAL A 196 -47.35 -5.94 26.76
C VAL A 196 -46.56 -6.84 25.81
N MET A 197 -46.25 -8.06 26.23
CA MET A 197 -45.56 -9.02 25.39
C MET A 197 -46.36 -9.39 24.13
N GLU A 198 -47.68 -9.53 24.24
CA GLU A 198 -48.53 -9.76 23.06
C GLU A 198 -48.46 -8.61 22.05
N GLU A 199 -48.49 -7.35 22.50
CA GLU A 199 -48.35 -6.19 21.62
C GLU A 199 -46.96 -6.09 20.98
N VAL A 200 -45.89 -6.34 21.75
CA VAL A 200 -44.51 -6.38 21.23
C VAL A 200 -44.38 -7.44 20.12
N LEU A 201 -44.93 -8.64 20.32
CA LEU A 201 -44.93 -9.68 19.29
C LEU A 201 -45.79 -9.31 18.06
N LYS A 202 -46.86 -8.52 18.22
CA LYS A 202 -47.64 -8.00 17.09
C LYS A 202 -46.83 -6.99 16.28
N ILE A 203 -46.13 -6.07 16.95
CA ILE A 203 -45.25 -5.08 16.30
C ILE A 203 -44.14 -5.79 15.52
N LEU A 204 -43.46 -6.75 16.16
CA LEU A 204 -42.43 -7.55 15.51
C LEU A 204 -42.95 -8.24 14.25
N ARG A 205 -44.09 -8.95 14.34
CA ARG A 205 -44.68 -9.65 13.20
C ARG A 205 -45.09 -8.70 12.10
N TYR A 206 -45.63 -7.52 12.43
CA TYR A 206 -46.07 -6.52 11.45
C TYR A 206 -44.92 -6.10 10.53
N TRP A 207 -43.76 -5.75 11.08
CA TRP A 207 -42.61 -5.31 10.29
C TRP A 207 -41.91 -6.47 9.57
N LEU A 208 -41.80 -7.64 10.19
CA LEU A 208 -41.25 -8.84 9.52
C LEU A 208 -42.16 -9.35 8.39
N ASP A 209 -43.48 -9.23 8.54
CA ASP A 209 -44.45 -9.49 7.50
C ASP A 209 -44.36 -8.46 6.36
N MET A 210 -43.92 -7.23 6.64
CA MET A 210 -43.68 -6.25 5.58
C MET A 210 -42.44 -6.60 4.75
N GLY A 211 -41.42 -7.20 5.36
CA GLY A 211 -40.21 -7.65 4.66
C GLY A 211 -38.91 -7.30 5.36
N VAL A 212 -38.95 -6.53 6.45
CA VAL A 212 -37.79 -6.12 7.26
C VAL A 212 -36.92 -7.33 7.63
N ASP A 213 -35.61 -7.16 7.50
CA ASP A 213 -34.64 -8.25 7.62
C ASP A 213 -34.06 -8.40 9.01
N ALA A 214 -33.91 -7.29 9.73
CA ALA A 214 -33.33 -7.28 11.05
C ALA A 214 -34.00 -6.26 11.98
N LEU A 215 -33.92 -6.54 13.28
CA LEU A 215 -34.47 -5.70 14.34
C LEU A 215 -33.34 -5.41 15.33
N ARG A 216 -33.02 -4.14 15.56
CA ARG A 216 -32.18 -3.76 16.70
C ARG A 216 -33.12 -3.55 17.89
N LEU A 217 -32.93 -4.36 18.94
CA LEU A 217 -33.67 -4.19 20.19
C LEU A 217 -32.92 -3.17 21.04
N ASP A 218 -33.54 -2.01 21.20
CA ASP A 218 -33.05 -0.89 21.99
C ASP A 218 -33.31 -1.15 23.49
N ALA A 219 -32.39 -0.70 24.33
CA ALA A 219 -32.54 -0.64 25.79
C ALA A 219 -32.89 -1.98 26.48
N ILE A 220 -32.55 -3.13 25.86
CA ILE A 220 -33.02 -4.42 26.35
C ILE A 220 -32.54 -4.85 27.75
N PRO A 221 -31.41 -4.36 28.30
CA PRO A 221 -31.06 -4.71 29.68
C PRO A 221 -32.06 -4.28 30.73
N TYR A 222 -32.96 -3.36 30.40
CA TYR A 222 -33.78 -2.65 31.38
C TYR A 222 -35.26 -3.10 31.39
N ILE A 223 -35.62 -4.07 30.55
CA ILE A 223 -37.00 -4.55 30.31
C ILE A 223 -37.75 -4.99 31.59
N VAL A 224 -37.04 -5.52 32.60
CA VAL A 224 -37.65 -6.01 33.84
C VAL A 224 -36.97 -5.42 35.06
N GLU A 225 -37.77 -4.98 36.03
CA GLU A 225 -37.32 -4.43 37.31
C GLU A 225 -37.68 -5.32 38.50
N ARG A 226 -36.79 -5.40 39.50
CA ARG A 226 -37.01 -6.14 40.75
C ARG A 226 -36.40 -5.38 41.93
N ASP A 227 -37.14 -5.32 43.04
CA ASP A 227 -36.61 -4.74 44.29
C ASP A 227 -35.38 -5.51 44.80
N GLY A 228 -34.40 -4.77 45.32
CA GLY A 228 -33.13 -5.33 45.79
C GLY A 228 -32.15 -5.73 44.69
N THR A 229 -32.37 -5.27 43.46
CA THR A 229 -31.47 -5.43 42.31
C THR A 229 -31.19 -4.07 41.67
N ASN A 230 -30.19 -4.01 40.78
CA ASN A 230 -29.93 -2.82 39.97
C ASN A 230 -30.90 -2.66 38.78
N CYS A 231 -31.86 -3.59 38.59
CA CYS A 231 -32.80 -3.63 37.48
C CYS A 231 -32.12 -3.65 36.10
N GLU A 232 -30.97 -4.33 35.97
CA GLU A 232 -30.29 -4.55 34.70
C GLU A 232 -29.96 -6.04 34.53
N ASN A 233 -30.06 -6.57 33.31
CA ASN A 233 -29.65 -7.94 32.95
C ASN A 233 -30.35 -9.05 33.77
N LEU A 234 -31.59 -8.82 34.22
CA LEU A 234 -32.30 -9.79 35.05
C LEU A 234 -32.61 -11.07 34.27
N PRO A 235 -32.65 -12.25 34.92
CA PRO A 235 -33.00 -13.51 34.25
C PRO A 235 -34.35 -13.46 33.51
N GLU A 236 -35.32 -12.73 34.05
CA GLU A 236 -36.63 -12.52 33.43
C GLU A 236 -36.55 -11.68 32.13
N THR A 237 -35.62 -10.73 32.05
CA THR A 237 -35.31 -9.98 30.83
C THR A 237 -34.84 -10.94 29.73
N HIS A 238 -33.87 -11.81 30.04
CA HIS A 238 -33.40 -12.84 29.13
C HIS A 238 -34.53 -13.81 28.70
N ALA A 239 -35.37 -14.23 29.64
CA ALA A 239 -36.53 -15.07 29.33
C ALA A 239 -37.53 -14.39 28.38
N THR A 240 -37.71 -13.08 28.49
CA THR A 240 -38.51 -12.27 27.56
C THR A 240 -37.88 -12.25 26.17
N ILE A 241 -36.58 -12.00 26.08
CA ILE A 241 -35.86 -11.98 24.78
C ILE A 241 -35.92 -13.35 24.09
N LYS A 242 -35.76 -14.46 24.84
CA LYS A 242 -35.92 -15.83 24.29
C LYS A 242 -37.30 -16.04 23.66
N LYS A 243 -38.36 -15.52 24.27
CA LYS A 243 -39.72 -15.61 23.71
C LYS A 243 -39.86 -14.80 22.42
N ILE A 244 -39.26 -13.60 22.35
CA ILE A 244 -39.21 -12.78 21.14
C ILE A 244 -38.48 -13.54 20.02
N ARG A 245 -37.30 -14.08 20.31
CA ARG A 245 -36.53 -14.89 19.37
C ARG A 245 -37.30 -16.13 18.90
N ALA A 246 -37.90 -16.88 19.82
CA ALA A 246 -38.68 -18.06 19.48
C ALA A 246 -39.88 -17.73 18.57
N ALA A 247 -40.58 -16.63 18.83
CA ALA A 247 -41.71 -16.18 18.00
C ALA A 247 -41.26 -15.76 16.59
N MET A 248 -40.06 -15.16 16.46
CA MET A 248 -39.47 -14.86 15.16
C MET A 248 -39.08 -16.15 14.42
N ASP A 249 -38.36 -17.07 15.08
CA ASP A 249 -37.88 -18.31 14.47
C ASP A 249 -39.04 -19.26 14.10
N GLU A 250 -40.19 -19.20 14.76
CA GLU A 250 -41.38 -19.97 14.40
C GLU A 250 -41.95 -19.55 13.04
N GLY A 251 -42.01 -18.24 12.78
CA GLY A 251 -42.71 -17.68 11.61
C GLY A 251 -41.81 -17.30 10.44
N TYR A 252 -40.54 -17.01 10.69
CA TYR A 252 -39.65 -16.36 9.73
C TYR A 252 -38.30 -17.07 9.63
N SER A 253 -37.69 -17.05 8.46
CA SER A 253 -36.33 -17.56 8.25
C SER A 253 -35.39 -16.44 7.79
N ASN A 254 -34.12 -16.53 8.19
CA ASN A 254 -33.05 -15.60 7.80
C ASN A 254 -33.30 -14.16 8.27
N ARG A 255 -33.92 -13.99 9.44
CA ARG A 255 -34.11 -12.71 10.13
C ARG A 255 -33.15 -12.58 11.29
N VAL A 256 -32.83 -11.35 11.67
CA VAL A 256 -31.75 -11.07 12.64
C VAL A 256 -32.26 -10.18 13.76
N ILE A 257 -31.76 -10.43 14.96
CA ILE A 257 -31.97 -9.59 16.13
C ILE A 257 -30.61 -9.11 16.62
N LEU A 258 -30.42 -7.79 16.71
CA LEU A 258 -29.24 -7.13 17.26
C LEU A 258 -29.58 -6.53 18.63
N ALA A 259 -28.85 -6.93 19.66
CA ALA A 259 -28.97 -6.42 21.02
C ALA A 259 -28.18 -5.12 21.22
N GLU A 260 -28.85 -4.07 21.67
CA GLU A 260 -28.19 -2.98 22.36
C GLU A 260 -28.08 -3.28 23.87
N ALA A 261 -26.94 -3.80 24.29
CA ALA A 261 -26.61 -4.02 25.69
C ALA A 261 -25.24 -3.39 25.99
N ASN A 262 -25.24 -2.12 26.42
CA ASN A 262 -24.03 -1.43 26.87
C ASN A 262 -23.64 -1.89 28.28
N GLN A 263 -23.01 -3.06 28.37
CA GLN A 263 -22.65 -3.72 29.63
C GLN A 263 -21.21 -4.27 29.53
N TRP A 264 -20.64 -4.77 30.63
CA TRP A 264 -19.33 -5.46 30.60
C TRP A 264 -19.38 -6.73 29.74
N PRO A 265 -18.27 -7.21 29.15
CA PRO A 265 -18.31 -8.34 28.20
C PRO A 265 -18.98 -9.61 28.75
N THR A 266 -18.78 -9.90 30.03
CA THR A 266 -19.39 -11.05 30.72
C THR A 266 -20.91 -10.93 30.84
N ASP A 267 -21.43 -9.72 30.90
CA ASP A 267 -22.85 -9.42 31.06
C ASP A 267 -23.54 -9.26 29.70
N VAL A 268 -22.79 -8.92 28.64
CA VAL A 268 -23.32 -8.94 27.27
C VAL A 268 -23.43 -10.37 26.73
N ARG A 269 -22.53 -11.28 27.11
CA ARG A 269 -22.54 -12.67 26.63
C ARG A 269 -23.90 -13.40 26.83
N PRO A 270 -24.60 -13.28 27.97
CA PRO A 270 -25.93 -13.84 28.17
C PRO A 270 -26.97 -13.47 27.11
N TYR A 271 -26.88 -12.30 26.47
CA TYR A 271 -27.84 -11.87 25.43
C TYR A 271 -27.79 -12.69 24.14
N PHE A 272 -26.79 -13.55 23.98
CA PHE A 272 -26.75 -14.55 22.91
C PHE A 272 -27.47 -15.86 23.30
N GLY A 273 -27.75 -16.06 24.60
CA GLY A 273 -28.25 -17.30 25.15
C GLY A 273 -27.34 -18.49 24.79
N ASP A 274 -27.96 -19.59 24.41
CA ASP A 274 -27.30 -20.75 23.79
C ASP A 274 -27.46 -20.72 22.24
N GLY A 275 -27.57 -19.52 21.68
CA GLY A 275 -27.98 -19.27 20.29
C GLY A 275 -29.48 -19.02 20.12
N ASP A 276 -30.22 -18.92 21.23
CA ASP A 276 -31.67 -18.83 21.34
C ASP A 276 -32.20 -17.47 21.85
N GLU A 277 -31.33 -16.46 21.97
CA GLU A 277 -31.70 -15.06 22.23
C GLU A 277 -31.39 -14.19 21.00
N CYS A 278 -30.47 -13.22 21.11
CA CYS A 278 -30.10 -12.35 20.01
C CYS A 278 -29.06 -13.01 19.09
N HIS A 279 -29.14 -12.70 17.81
CA HIS A 279 -28.16 -13.16 16.82
C HIS A 279 -26.88 -12.34 16.94
N MET A 280 -27.05 -11.04 17.20
CA MET A 280 -25.96 -10.10 17.34
C MET A 280 -26.07 -9.31 18.64
N ALA A 281 -24.94 -8.82 19.15
CA ALA A 281 -24.89 -7.80 20.18
C ALA A 281 -23.75 -6.83 19.87
N PHE A 282 -23.90 -5.55 20.21
CA PHE A 282 -22.81 -4.58 20.06
C PHE A 282 -21.65 -4.90 21.01
N HIS A 283 -20.42 -4.80 20.52
CA HIS A 283 -19.23 -4.95 21.35
C HIS A 283 -18.83 -3.63 22.03
N PHE A 284 -19.75 -3.04 22.81
CA PHE A 284 -19.52 -1.78 23.53
C PHE A 284 -18.19 -1.70 24.31
N PRO A 285 -17.75 -2.76 25.04
CA PRO A 285 -16.52 -2.66 25.82
C PRO A 285 -15.25 -2.43 25.00
N LEU A 286 -15.20 -2.91 23.75
CA LEU A 286 -14.03 -2.80 22.88
C LEU A 286 -13.85 -1.37 22.36
N MET A 287 -14.95 -0.70 22.01
CA MET A 287 -14.92 0.61 21.35
C MET A 287 -14.10 1.66 22.12
N PRO A 288 -14.31 1.92 23.43
CA PRO A 288 -13.50 2.89 24.18
C PRO A 288 -12.02 2.49 24.25
N ARG A 289 -11.72 1.19 24.32
CA ARG A 289 -10.34 0.68 24.45
C ARG A 289 -9.54 0.86 23.15
N ILE A 290 -10.21 0.89 21.99
CA ILE A 290 -9.55 1.25 20.72
C ILE A 290 -9.02 2.69 20.78
N TYR A 291 -9.83 3.64 21.27
CA TYR A 291 -9.41 5.03 21.44
C TYR A 291 -8.31 5.17 22.50
N MET A 292 -8.46 4.50 23.65
CA MET A 292 -7.42 4.48 24.67
C MET A 292 -6.09 3.96 24.14
N ALA A 293 -6.11 2.83 23.42
CA ALA A 293 -4.91 2.21 22.85
C ALA A 293 -4.20 3.12 21.86
N LEU A 294 -4.97 3.83 21.01
CA LEU A 294 -4.44 4.82 20.10
C LEU A 294 -3.75 5.98 20.84
N ARG A 295 -4.35 6.49 21.91
CA ARG A 295 -3.80 7.65 22.64
C ARG A 295 -2.61 7.28 23.54
N GLN A 296 -2.66 6.10 24.15
CA GLN A 296 -1.57 5.56 24.97
C GLN A 296 -0.40 5.06 24.11
N GLU A 297 -0.61 4.89 22.80
CA GLU A 297 0.29 4.16 21.90
C GLU A 297 0.61 2.76 22.43
N ASP A 298 -0.42 2.06 22.91
CA ASP A 298 -0.26 0.78 23.58
C ASP A 298 -1.41 -0.16 23.23
N ARG A 299 -1.09 -1.39 22.81
CA ARG A 299 -2.08 -2.40 22.45
C ARG A 299 -2.83 -3.00 23.65
N LEU A 300 -2.31 -2.84 24.87
CA LEU A 300 -2.84 -3.53 26.05
C LEU A 300 -4.35 -3.32 26.27
N PRO A 301 -4.91 -2.11 26.21
CA PRO A 301 -6.35 -1.91 26.42
C PRO A 301 -7.21 -2.79 25.50
N ILE A 302 -6.81 -2.95 24.24
CA ILE A 302 -7.49 -3.82 23.27
C ILE A 302 -7.30 -5.29 23.62
N THR A 303 -6.06 -5.73 23.88
CA THR A 303 -5.80 -7.16 24.12
C THR A 303 -6.37 -7.65 25.45
N GLU A 304 -6.42 -6.79 26.47
CA GLU A 304 -6.96 -7.14 27.79
C GLU A 304 -8.49 -7.25 27.75
N ILE A 305 -9.19 -6.31 27.11
CA ILE A 305 -10.65 -6.41 27.03
C ILE A 305 -11.07 -7.61 26.18
N MET A 306 -10.35 -7.90 25.09
CA MET A 306 -10.62 -9.07 24.26
C MET A 306 -10.33 -10.39 24.98
N ALA A 307 -9.34 -10.44 25.87
CA ALA A 307 -9.09 -11.61 26.71
C ALA A 307 -10.18 -11.83 27.77
N GLN A 308 -10.93 -10.79 28.14
CA GLN A 308 -12.06 -10.86 29.05
C GLN A 308 -13.40 -11.12 28.34
N THR A 309 -13.46 -10.93 27.02
CA THR A 309 -14.65 -11.21 26.21
C THR A 309 -14.87 -12.73 26.08
N PRO A 310 -15.97 -13.29 26.61
CA PRO A 310 -16.23 -14.72 26.51
C PRO A 310 -16.56 -15.16 25.07
N GLU A 311 -16.34 -16.44 24.77
CA GLU A 311 -16.80 -17.04 23.51
C GLU A 311 -18.32 -17.01 23.38
N ILE A 312 -18.81 -16.73 22.17
CA ILE A 312 -20.24 -16.66 21.82
C ILE A 312 -20.67 -17.92 21.07
N PRO A 313 -21.97 -18.26 21.03
CA PRO A 313 -22.47 -19.37 20.22
C PRO A 313 -22.08 -19.24 18.74
N GLU A 314 -21.86 -20.36 18.05
CA GLU A 314 -21.38 -20.38 16.66
C GLU A 314 -22.32 -19.66 15.69
N SER A 315 -23.62 -19.65 15.95
CA SER A 315 -24.61 -18.92 15.16
C SER A 315 -24.70 -17.43 15.53
N CYS A 316 -23.94 -16.92 16.50
CA CYS A 316 -24.03 -15.53 16.96
C CYS A 316 -22.84 -14.69 16.47
N GLN A 317 -22.94 -13.37 16.59
CA GLN A 317 -21.94 -12.44 16.07
C GLN A 317 -21.85 -11.13 16.85
N TRP A 318 -20.64 -10.58 16.99
CA TRP A 318 -20.46 -9.23 17.52
C TRP A 318 -20.74 -8.15 16.46
N GLY A 319 -21.44 -7.09 16.83
CA GLY A 319 -21.55 -5.84 16.08
C GLY A 319 -20.43 -4.88 16.49
N LEU A 320 -19.52 -4.57 15.58
CA LEU A 320 -18.35 -3.72 15.82
C LEU A 320 -18.64 -2.31 15.30
N PHE A 321 -18.27 -1.28 16.06
CA PHE A 321 -18.47 0.10 15.65
C PHE A 321 -17.40 0.99 16.30
N LEU A 322 -17.11 2.12 15.67
CA LEU A 322 -16.25 3.16 16.24
C LEU A 322 -17.07 4.26 16.89
N ARG A 323 -18.13 4.70 16.20
CA ARG A 323 -19.10 5.71 16.64
C ARG A 323 -20.50 5.32 16.17
N ASN A 324 -21.48 6.02 16.71
CA ASN A 324 -22.91 5.88 16.46
C ASN A 324 -23.59 7.26 16.64
N HIS A 325 -24.91 7.29 16.58
CA HIS A 325 -25.74 8.47 16.80
C HIS A 325 -25.73 9.02 18.24
N ASP A 326 -25.20 8.28 19.21
CA ASP A 326 -25.06 8.72 20.61
C ASP A 326 -23.66 9.28 20.89
N GLU A 327 -23.40 9.63 22.14
CA GLU A 327 -22.06 9.92 22.62
C GLU A 327 -21.17 8.66 22.63
N LEU A 328 -19.85 8.88 22.64
CA LEU A 328 -18.91 7.84 23.00
C LEU A 328 -19.12 7.53 24.48
N THR A 329 -19.90 6.50 24.76
CA THR A 329 -20.24 6.08 26.13
C THR A 329 -19.00 5.61 26.91
N LEU A 330 -18.91 6.06 28.16
CA LEU A 330 -17.89 5.70 29.14
C LEU A 330 -18.53 5.13 30.42
N GLU A 331 -19.71 4.54 30.29
CA GLU A 331 -20.40 3.89 31.41
C GLU A 331 -19.67 2.60 31.82
N MET A 332 -19.31 1.77 30.84
CA MET A 332 -18.69 0.45 31.05
C MET A 332 -17.16 0.50 30.93
N VAL A 333 -16.57 1.49 31.60
CA VAL A 333 -15.14 1.62 31.87
C VAL A 333 -14.91 1.86 33.35
N THR A 334 -13.71 1.58 33.85
CA THR A 334 -13.33 1.97 35.22
C THR A 334 -13.25 3.49 35.35
N ASP A 335 -13.30 3.98 36.60
CA ASP A 335 -13.24 5.43 36.87
C ASP A 335 -11.93 6.06 36.35
N ASP A 336 -10.80 5.38 36.52
CA ASP A 336 -9.49 5.85 36.03
C ASP A 336 -9.44 5.92 34.50
N GLU A 337 -10.02 4.92 33.81
CA GLU A 337 -10.10 4.91 32.34
C GLU A 337 -11.02 6.04 31.83
N ARG A 338 -12.12 6.30 32.54
CA ARG A 338 -13.05 7.39 32.22
C ARG A 338 -12.38 8.75 32.32
N ASP A 339 -11.67 8.99 33.42
CA ASP A 339 -10.94 10.24 33.63
C ASP A 339 -9.83 10.43 32.58
N TYR A 340 -9.14 9.34 32.23
CA TYR A 340 -8.17 9.35 31.13
C TYR A 340 -8.82 9.73 29.79
N MET A 341 -9.95 9.10 29.45
CA MET A 341 -10.68 9.39 28.22
C MET A 341 -11.16 10.85 28.16
N TYR A 342 -11.65 11.38 29.28
CA TYR A 342 -12.01 12.79 29.35
C TYR A 342 -10.81 13.72 29.13
N LEU A 343 -9.67 13.43 29.77
CA LEU A 343 -8.45 14.20 29.58
C LEU A 343 -7.95 14.14 28.13
N ALA A 344 -8.03 12.97 27.50
CA ALA A 344 -7.51 12.73 26.17
C ALA A 344 -8.38 13.32 25.04
N TYR A 345 -9.71 13.24 25.17
CA TYR A 345 -10.64 13.45 24.06
C TYR A 345 -11.69 14.55 24.28
N SER A 346 -11.77 15.11 25.49
CA SER A 346 -12.74 16.18 25.82
C SER A 346 -12.05 17.42 26.42
N ALA A 347 -11.32 18.14 25.56
CA ALA A 347 -10.62 19.38 25.95
C ALA A 347 -11.60 20.50 26.36
N ASP A 348 -12.75 20.61 25.69
CA ASP A 348 -13.86 21.48 26.10
C ASP A 348 -14.85 20.68 26.95
N PRO A 349 -15.22 21.12 28.16
CA PRO A 349 -16.22 20.44 28.99
C PRO A 349 -17.57 20.22 28.28
N ARG A 350 -17.94 21.08 27.33
CA ARG A 350 -19.17 20.92 26.53
C ARG A 350 -19.14 19.70 25.63
N MET A 351 -17.98 19.10 25.36
CA MET A 351 -17.88 17.84 24.62
C MET A 351 -18.40 16.65 25.43
N ARG A 352 -18.59 16.82 26.74
CA ARG A 352 -19.12 15.78 27.64
C ARG A 352 -20.63 15.89 27.73
N ILE A 353 -21.29 14.75 27.86
CA ILE A 353 -22.71 14.64 28.16
C ILE A 353 -22.96 13.32 28.85
N ASN A 354 -23.84 13.29 29.86
CA ASN A 354 -24.07 12.14 30.71
C ASN A 354 -22.71 11.55 31.18
N ILE A 355 -22.47 10.27 30.90
CA ILE A 355 -21.21 9.59 31.15
C ILE A 355 -20.55 9.26 29.80
N GLY A 356 -20.27 10.28 28.97
CA GLY A 356 -19.61 10.08 27.68
C GLY A 356 -19.13 11.34 26.95
N ILE A 357 -18.72 11.18 25.69
CA ILE A 357 -18.14 12.24 24.84
C ILE A 357 -18.91 12.36 23.51
N ARG A 358 -19.67 13.44 23.33
CA ARG A 358 -20.54 13.68 22.17
C ARG A 358 -19.81 14.28 20.97
N ARG A 359 -18.91 13.48 20.38
CA ARG A 359 -18.09 13.85 19.21
C ARG A 359 -18.10 12.79 18.11
N ARG A 360 -17.88 13.22 16.86
CA ARG A 360 -17.71 12.33 15.69
C ARG A 360 -16.31 11.75 15.60
N LEU A 361 -16.15 10.69 14.80
CA LEU A 361 -14.88 9.97 14.64
C LEU A 361 -13.74 10.90 14.21
N ALA A 362 -13.90 11.63 13.09
CA ALA A 362 -12.87 12.51 12.56
C ALA A 362 -12.46 13.57 13.59
N ALA A 363 -13.43 14.12 14.32
CA ALA A 363 -13.22 15.14 15.32
C ALA A 363 -12.46 14.60 16.56
N LEU A 364 -12.76 13.36 16.99
CA LEU A 364 -12.07 12.68 18.11
C LEU A 364 -10.59 12.42 17.82
N VAL A 365 -10.21 12.20 16.55
CA VAL A 365 -8.82 11.88 16.17
C VAL A 365 -8.07 13.05 15.54
N ASP A 366 -8.53 14.28 15.80
CA ASP A 366 -7.93 15.54 15.33
C ASP A 366 -7.90 15.68 13.80
N ASN A 367 -8.90 15.12 13.10
CA ASN A 367 -8.98 15.03 11.64
C ASN A 367 -7.73 14.40 10.99
N ASN A 368 -6.96 13.60 11.75
CA ASN A 368 -5.78 12.94 11.24
C ASN A 368 -6.19 11.73 10.41
N ARG A 369 -6.04 11.85 9.09
CA ARG A 369 -6.44 10.80 8.15
C ARG A 369 -5.87 9.43 8.46
N ARG A 370 -4.57 9.32 8.81
CA ARG A 370 -3.95 8.02 9.12
C ARG A 370 -4.56 7.37 10.36
N ARG A 371 -4.98 8.17 11.36
CA ARG A 371 -5.71 7.62 12.51
C ARG A 371 -7.09 7.12 12.11
N ILE A 372 -7.82 7.85 11.28
CA ILE A 372 -9.14 7.42 10.77
C ILE A 372 -9.00 6.08 10.01
N GLU A 373 -8.00 5.96 9.14
CA GLU A 373 -7.72 4.74 8.38
C GLU A 373 -7.31 3.58 9.30
N LEU A 374 -6.42 3.82 10.27
CA LEU A 374 -6.00 2.81 11.25
C LEU A 374 -7.19 2.27 12.06
N LEU A 375 -8.06 3.15 12.55
CA LEU A 375 -9.22 2.74 13.34
C LEU A 375 -10.24 1.97 12.49
N ASN A 376 -10.49 2.41 11.25
CA ASN A 376 -11.36 1.67 10.32
C ASN A 376 -10.74 0.33 9.89
N SER A 377 -9.41 0.26 9.74
CA SER A 377 -8.70 -1.00 9.51
C SER A 377 -8.94 -1.99 10.65
N ILE A 378 -8.81 -1.54 11.92
CA ILE A 378 -9.14 -2.36 13.10
C ILE A 378 -10.62 -2.77 13.07
N LEU A 379 -11.54 -1.84 12.79
CA LEU A 379 -12.99 -2.12 12.69
C LEU A 379 -13.28 -3.22 11.65
N PHE A 380 -12.65 -3.16 10.49
CA PHE A 380 -12.90 -4.10 9.40
C PHE A 380 -12.22 -5.46 9.57
N SER A 381 -11.14 -5.54 10.34
CA SER A 381 -10.34 -6.76 10.51
C SER A 381 -10.52 -7.48 11.85
N PHE A 382 -11.25 -6.91 12.81
CA PHE A 382 -11.62 -7.59 14.06
C PHE A 382 -12.78 -8.59 13.88
N PRO A 383 -12.93 -9.59 14.78
CA PRO A 383 -13.98 -10.60 14.67
C PRO A 383 -15.36 -10.00 14.95
N GLY A 384 -16.14 -9.84 13.88
CA GLY A 384 -17.51 -9.34 13.95
C GLY A 384 -17.93 -8.63 12.67
N THR A 385 -19.12 -8.03 12.74
CA THR A 385 -19.77 -7.32 11.65
C THR A 385 -19.59 -5.82 11.87
N PRO A 386 -18.87 -5.11 10.98
CA PRO A 386 -18.63 -3.68 11.14
C PRO A 386 -19.89 -2.86 10.85
N ILE A 387 -20.07 -1.81 11.64
CA ILE A 387 -21.16 -0.86 11.58
C ILE A 387 -20.55 0.53 11.37
N LEU A 388 -20.89 1.15 10.26
CA LEU A 388 -20.45 2.49 9.87
C LEU A 388 -21.53 3.50 10.21
N TYR A 389 -21.16 4.61 10.82
CA TYR A 389 -22.06 5.72 11.08
C TYR A 389 -22.05 6.71 9.92
N TYR A 390 -23.23 7.12 9.44
CA TYR A 390 -23.35 7.90 8.22
C TYR A 390 -22.49 9.17 8.25
N GLY A 391 -21.67 9.38 7.22
CA GLY A 391 -20.78 10.54 7.08
C GLY A 391 -19.37 10.34 7.63
N ASP A 392 -19.11 9.31 8.42
CA ASP A 392 -17.75 9.00 8.87
C ASP A 392 -16.86 8.52 7.70
N GLU A 393 -17.46 7.95 6.65
CA GLU A 393 -16.76 7.55 5.41
C GLU A 393 -16.25 8.73 4.58
N ILE A 394 -16.76 9.94 4.83
CA ILE A 394 -16.23 11.18 4.25
C ILE A 394 -15.50 12.04 5.30
N GLY A 395 -15.51 11.63 6.57
CA GLY A 395 -14.84 12.35 7.65
C GLY A 395 -15.63 13.58 8.13
N MET A 396 -16.96 13.47 8.20
CA MET A 396 -17.80 14.53 8.78
C MET A 396 -17.38 14.86 10.22
N GLY A 397 -17.43 16.15 10.55
CA GLY A 397 -17.20 16.68 11.90
C GLY A 397 -18.44 16.62 12.77
N ASP A 398 -18.42 17.40 13.86
CA ASP A 398 -19.54 17.56 14.77
C ASP A 398 -19.82 19.04 15.08
N ASN A 399 -20.98 19.30 15.68
CA ASN A 399 -21.32 20.60 16.26
C ASN A 399 -21.72 20.46 17.73
N ILE A 400 -20.74 20.54 18.62
CA ILE A 400 -20.91 20.40 20.08
C ILE A 400 -21.80 21.47 20.75
N TYR A 401 -22.17 22.52 20.01
CA TYR A 401 -23.05 23.58 20.50
C TYR A 401 -24.54 23.24 20.33
N LEU A 402 -24.86 22.21 19.55
CA LEU A 402 -26.22 21.68 19.49
C LEU A 402 -26.54 20.95 20.80
N GLY A 403 -27.78 21.09 21.26
CA GLY A 403 -28.24 20.48 22.50
C GLY A 403 -28.23 18.96 22.44
N ASP A 404 -28.05 18.32 23.59
CA ASP A 404 -27.97 16.86 23.72
C ASP A 404 -26.92 16.22 22.77
N ARG A 405 -27.25 15.13 22.07
CA ARG A 405 -26.41 14.39 21.12
C ARG A 405 -26.55 14.88 19.67
N ASN A 406 -27.37 15.91 19.43
CA ASN A 406 -27.66 16.41 18.08
C ASN A 406 -26.42 16.88 17.30
N GLY A 407 -25.33 17.20 18.01
CA GLY A 407 -24.06 17.61 17.39
C GLY A 407 -23.46 16.58 16.44
N VAL A 408 -23.77 15.29 16.59
CA VAL A 408 -23.29 14.23 15.68
C VAL A 408 -24.35 13.81 14.65
N ARG A 409 -25.56 14.37 14.72
CA ARG A 409 -26.75 14.02 13.91
C ARG A 409 -27.11 15.10 12.87
N THR A 410 -26.13 15.90 12.45
CA THR A 410 -26.31 16.96 11.44
C THR A 410 -26.58 16.37 10.05
N PRO A 411 -27.16 17.13 9.11
CA PRO A 411 -27.46 16.60 7.78
C PRO A 411 -26.21 16.08 7.05
N MET A 412 -26.38 15.02 6.25
CA MET A 412 -25.32 14.44 5.41
C MET A 412 -24.79 15.46 4.40
N GLN A 413 -23.48 15.46 4.14
CA GLN A 413 -22.81 16.44 3.27
C GLN A 413 -22.62 15.88 1.86
N TRP A 414 -23.59 16.08 0.97
CA TRP A 414 -23.57 15.54 -0.39
C TRP A 414 -22.72 16.35 -1.36
N THR A 415 -22.87 17.68 -1.37
CA THR A 415 -22.19 18.59 -2.30
C THR A 415 -21.74 19.86 -1.60
N ALA A 416 -20.97 20.70 -2.29
CA ALA A 416 -20.60 22.04 -1.82
C ALA A 416 -21.73 23.09 -2.00
N ASP A 417 -22.89 22.70 -2.51
CA ASP A 417 -24.02 23.60 -2.77
C ASP A 417 -24.78 23.95 -1.47
N ARG A 418 -25.80 24.78 -1.59
CA ARG A 418 -26.71 25.16 -0.49
C ARG A 418 -27.14 23.95 0.33
N ASN A 419 -27.07 24.12 1.66
CA ASN A 419 -27.39 23.08 2.64
C ASN A 419 -26.62 21.76 2.40
N ALA A 420 -25.38 21.83 1.91
CA ALA A 420 -24.57 20.66 1.60
C ALA A 420 -25.20 19.70 0.57
N GLY A 421 -26.13 20.17 -0.28
CA GLY A 421 -26.89 19.32 -1.19
C GLY A 421 -27.90 18.38 -0.51
N PHE A 422 -28.10 18.50 0.81
CA PHE A 422 -29.09 17.73 1.57
C PHE A 422 -30.54 18.14 1.26
N SER A 423 -30.79 19.45 1.13
CA SER A 423 -32.13 20.02 0.94
C SER A 423 -32.07 21.33 0.14
N ARG A 424 -33.15 21.66 -0.59
CA ARG A 424 -33.31 22.98 -1.24
C ARG A 424 -34.08 24.00 -0.39
N ALA A 425 -34.53 23.61 0.81
CA ALA A 425 -35.28 24.46 1.73
C ALA A 425 -34.50 25.72 2.14
N ASN A 426 -35.18 26.71 2.74
CA ASN A 426 -34.49 27.80 3.43
C ASN A 426 -33.55 27.21 4.50
N PRO A 427 -32.25 27.60 4.58
CA PRO A 427 -31.34 27.07 5.60
C PRO A 427 -31.88 27.17 7.02
N ALA A 428 -32.70 28.18 7.31
CA ALA A 428 -33.35 28.36 8.63
C ALA A 428 -34.52 27.40 8.89
N GLN A 429 -34.99 26.65 7.89
CA GLN A 429 -36.04 25.63 7.99
C GLN A 429 -35.47 24.22 8.14
N LEU A 430 -34.16 24.03 8.01
CA LEU A 430 -33.55 22.72 8.24
C LEU A 430 -33.82 22.25 9.67
N TYR A 431 -34.07 20.95 9.84
CA TYR A 431 -34.25 20.37 11.18
C TYR A 431 -33.01 20.58 12.08
N SER A 432 -31.83 20.63 11.46
CA SER A 432 -30.54 20.92 12.07
C SER A 432 -29.68 21.71 11.08
N PRO A 433 -28.84 22.65 11.53
CA PRO A 433 -27.87 23.29 10.64
C PRO A 433 -26.89 22.25 10.09
N VAL A 434 -26.41 22.50 8.87
CA VAL A 434 -25.23 21.83 8.31
C VAL A 434 -23.96 22.33 8.99
N ILE A 435 -22.90 21.52 8.94
CA ILE A 435 -21.60 21.91 9.50
C ILE A 435 -20.94 22.91 8.55
N MET A 436 -20.48 24.05 9.09
CA MET A 436 -19.92 25.16 8.32
C MET A 436 -18.61 25.68 8.91
N ASP A 437 -18.00 24.95 9.86
CA ASP A 437 -16.71 25.36 10.38
C ASP A 437 -15.60 25.17 9.31
N PRO A 438 -14.44 25.84 9.45
CA PRO A 438 -13.40 25.81 8.42
C PRO A 438 -12.73 24.45 8.20
N VAL A 439 -12.86 23.49 9.13
CA VAL A 439 -12.16 22.20 9.08
C VAL A 439 -13.08 21.11 8.52
N TRP A 440 -14.33 21.05 9.00
CA TRP A 440 -15.27 19.98 8.63
C TRP A 440 -16.47 20.45 7.80
N GLY A 441 -16.53 21.75 7.49
CA GLY A 441 -17.63 22.33 6.75
C GLY A 441 -17.85 21.68 5.38
N TYR A 442 -19.11 21.58 4.97
CA TYR A 442 -19.51 20.88 3.75
C TYR A 442 -18.86 21.41 2.45
N GLN A 443 -18.35 22.64 2.45
CA GLN A 443 -17.60 23.20 1.34
C GLN A 443 -16.27 22.48 1.11
N ALA A 444 -15.66 21.93 2.15
CA ALA A 444 -14.43 21.14 2.09
C ALA A 444 -14.72 19.64 2.14
N ILE A 445 -15.68 19.21 2.96
CA ILE A 445 -16.00 17.80 3.19
C ILE A 445 -17.37 17.47 2.61
N ASN A 446 -17.43 16.90 1.41
CA ASN A 446 -18.68 16.41 0.83
C ASN A 446 -18.45 15.22 -0.10
N VAL A 447 -19.52 14.46 -0.35
CA VAL A 447 -19.50 13.26 -1.19
C VAL A 447 -19.04 13.58 -2.62
N GLU A 448 -19.60 14.61 -3.27
CA GLU A 448 -19.28 14.97 -4.66
C GLU A 448 -17.77 15.21 -4.86
N ALA A 449 -17.15 16.02 -4.01
CA ALA A 449 -15.71 16.30 -4.07
C ALA A 449 -14.86 15.06 -3.82
N GLN A 450 -15.27 14.20 -2.86
CA GLN A 450 -14.54 12.97 -2.56
C GLN A 450 -14.77 11.85 -3.58
N GLN A 451 -15.89 11.86 -4.31
CA GLN A 451 -16.11 10.90 -5.39
C GLN A 451 -15.14 11.15 -6.55
N SER A 452 -14.85 12.40 -6.89
CA SER A 452 -13.91 12.76 -7.96
C SER A 452 -12.43 12.54 -7.60
N ASP A 453 -12.08 12.61 -6.31
CA ASP A 453 -10.71 12.39 -5.83
C ASP A 453 -10.45 10.89 -5.53
N ALA A 454 -9.63 10.24 -6.34
CA ALA A 454 -9.27 8.82 -6.18
C ALA A 454 -8.56 8.51 -4.84
N SER A 455 -7.96 9.51 -4.19
CA SER A 455 -7.25 9.39 -2.90
C SER A 455 -8.11 9.79 -1.68
N SER A 456 -9.38 10.10 -1.89
CA SER A 456 -10.30 10.55 -0.84
C SER A 456 -10.58 9.51 0.24
N LEU A 457 -11.25 9.94 1.34
CA LEU A 457 -11.64 8.99 2.40
C LEU A 457 -12.71 8.06 1.91
N LEU A 458 -13.66 8.59 1.14
CA LEU A 458 -14.71 7.82 0.54
C LEU A 458 -14.17 6.70 -0.35
N ASN A 459 -13.24 7.00 -1.25
CA ASN A 459 -12.69 5.99 -2.16
C ASN A 459 -11.78 4.99 -1.44
N TRP A 460 -11.04 5.42 -0.42
CA TRP A 460 -10.33 4.49 0.46
C TRP A 460 -11.27 3.55 1.21
N MET A 461 -12.37 4.07 1.78
CA MET A 461 -13.39 3.26 2.47
C MET A 461 -14.04 2.24 1.53
N ARG A 462 -14.42 2.67 0.32
CA ARG A 462 -14.92 1.78 -0.75
C ARG A 462 -13.96 0.63 -1.03
N ASN A 463 -12.68 0.94 -1.23
CA ASN A 463 -11.66 -0.07 -1.52
C ASN A 463 -11.47 -1.04 -0.35
N MET A 464 -11.43 -0.55 0.89
CA MET A 464 -11.31 -1.39 2.08
C MET A 464 -12.54 -2.30 2.29
N ILE A 465 -13.75 -1.77 2.07
CA ILE A 465 -14.99 -2.55 2.15
C ILE A 465 -15.03 -3.62 1.05
N ALA A 466 -14.66 -3.26 -0.18
CA ALA A 466 -14.57 -4.20 -1.29
C ALA A 466 -13.57 -5.31 -0.99
N LEU A 467 -12.37 -4.95 -0.50
CA LEU A 467 -11.36 -5.92 -0.10
C LEU A 467 -11.86 -6.85 1.02
N ARG A 468 -12.47 -6.31 2.08
CA ARG A 468 -13.03 -7.12 3.17
C ARG A 468 -14.06 -8.12 2.64
N LYS A 469 -14.92 -7.73 1.69
CA LYS A 469 -15.96 -8.60 1.13
C LYS A 469 -15.42 -9.76 0.29
N LEU A 470 -14.17 -9.69 -0.18
CA LEU A 470 -13.52 -10.81 -0.87
C LEU A 470 -13.12 -11.95 0.08
N PHE A 471 -13.01 -11.68 1.38
CA PHE A 471 -12.48 -12.62 2.37
C PHE A 471 -13.47 -12.85 3.52
N GLN A 472 -13.98 -14.08 3.64
CA GLN A 472 -14.90 -14.45 4.72
C GLN A 472 -14.22 -14.49 6.09
N VAL A 473 -12.89 -14.60 6.12
CA VAL A 473 -12.08 -14.63 7.34
C VAL A 473 -12.33 -13.46 8.27
N PHE A 474 -12.65 -12.27 7.75
CA PHE A 474 -12.89 -11.10 8.59
C PHE A 474 -14.23 -11.19 9.33
N GLY A 475 -15.27 -11.66 8.66
CA GLY A 475 -16.59 -11.87 9.26
C GLY A 475 -16.65 -13.11 10.14
N ARG A 476 -16.07 -14.23 9.71
CA ARG A 476 -16.32 -15.55 10.31
C ARG A 476 -15.12 -16.19 10.99
N GLY A 477 -13.91 -15.66 10.77
CA GLY A 477 -12.68 -16.27 11.25
C GLY A 477 -12.40 -16.08 12.73
N THR A 478 -11.56 -16.97 13.26
CA THR A 478 -11.01 -16.87 14.62
C THR A 478 -10.08 -15.66 14.73
N LEU A 479 -9.71 -15.28 15.96
CA LEU A 479 -8.74 -14.24 16.25
C LEU A 479 -7.65 -14.81 17.15
N LYS A 480 -6.38 -14.70 16.72
CA LYS A 480 -5.22 -15.07 17.52
C LYS A 480 -4.26 -13.89 17.62
N PHE A 481 -4.12 -13.30 18.80
CA PHE A 481 -3.11 -12.27 19.03
C PHE A 481 -1.69 -12.86 18.97
N LEU A 482 -0.78 -12.13 18.32
CA LEU A 482 0.62 -12.51 18.27
C LEU A 482 1.40 -11.82 19.38
N PRO A 483 2.26 -12.54 20.13
CA PRO A 483 3.12 -11.93 21.12
C PRO A 483 4.14 -11.02 20.42
N SER A 484 4.24 -9.79 20.93
CA SER A 484 5.22 -8.82 20.47
C SER A 484 5.79 -8.07 21.66
N ALA A 485 7.12 -7.94 21.69
CA ALA A 485 7.84 -7.11 22.65
C ALA A 485 7.53 -5.62 22.46
N ASN A 486 7.18 -5.20 21.23
CA ASN A 486 6.78 -3.82 20.95
C ASN A 486 5.28 -3.64 21.25
N ARG A 487 4.98 -3.06 22.41
CA ARG A 487 3.61 -2.76 22.87
C ARG A 487 2.86 -1.78 21.96
N LYS A 488 3.57 -1.01 21.15
CA LYS A 488 2.99 -0.02 20.22
C LYS A 488 2.36 -0.64 18.98
N VAL A 489 2.66 -1.91 18.69
CA VAL A 489 2.17 -2.62 17.50
C VAL A 489 1.19 -3.70 17.93
N LEU A 490 -0.07 -3.55 17.54
CA LEU A 490 -1.09 -4.59 17.65
C LEU A 490 -0.94 -5.55 16.45
N ALA A 491 -0.68 -6.84 16.71
CA ALA A 491 -0.54 -7.86 15.68
C ALA A 491 -1.40 -9.09 16.01
N TYR A 492 -2.10 -9.61 15.03
CA TYR A 492 -2.99 -10.77 15.17
C TYR A 492 -3.23 -11.47 13.84
N VAL A 493 -3.59 -12.74 13.90
CA VAL A 493 -3.99 -13.54 12.73
C VAL A 493 -5.48 -13.83 12.81
N ARG A 494 -6.16 -13.68 11.66
CA ARG A 494 -7.52 -14.15 11.43
C ARG A 494 -7.47 -15.44 10.61
N GLN A 495 -8.24 -16.48 11.00
CA GLN A 495 -8.24 -17.77 10.29
C GLN A 495 -9.65 -18.30 10.09
N TYR A 496 -9.96 -18.75 8.87
CA TYR A 496 -11.26 -19.35 8.51
C TYR A 496 -11.08 -20.28 7.31
N GLY A 497 -11.28 -21.58 7.52
CA GLY A 497 -11.02 -22.58 6.47
C GLY A 497 -9.56 -22.49 6.00
N ASN A 498 -9.37 -22.14 4.72
CA ASN A 498 -8.05 -21.97 4.12
C ASN A 498 -7.55 -20.52 4.12
N GLU A 499 -8.42 -19.55 4.45
CA GLU A 499 -8.06 -18.13 4.51
C GLU A 499 -7.33 -17.83 5.82
N GLN A 500 -6.15 -17.23 5.72
CA GLN A 500 -5.32 -16.83 6.85
C GLN A 500 -4.79 -15.43 6.59
N VAL A 501 -5.10 -14.47 7.47
CA VAL A 501 -4.68 -13.08 7.29
C VAL A 501 -3.97 -12.59 8.55
N LEU A 502 -2.73 -12.14 8.39
CA LEU A 502 -1.96 -11.43 9.39
C LEU A 502 -2.26 -9.93 9.31
N CYS A 503 -2.82 -9.39 10.38
CA CYS A 503 -3.11 -7.97 10.53
C CYS A 503 -2.11 -7.33 11.49
N LEU A 504 -1.53 -6.21 11.09
CA LEU A 504 -0.68 -5.37 11.94
C LEU A 504 -1.20 -3.94 11.97
N ALA A 505 -1.18 -3.31 13.14
CA ALA A 505 -1.59 -1.93 13.36
C ALA A 505 -0.57 -1.23 14.27
N ASN A 506 0.10 -0.20 13.75
CA ASN A 506 0.99 0.65 14.55
C ASN A 506 0.15 1.73 15.24
N LEU A 507 0.00 1.64 16.56
CA LEU A 507 -0.74 2.61 17.36
C LEU A 507 0.07 3.87 17.66
N SER A 508 1.36 3.90 17.32
CA SER A 508 2.25 5.03 17.58
C SER A 508 2.25 6.06 16.47
N ARG A 509 2.45 7.32 16.87
CA ARG A 509 2.75 8.44 15.96
C ARG A 509 4.14 8.41 15.33
N PHE A 510 4.95 7.40 15.65
CA PHE A 510 6.29 7.20 15.12
C PHE A 510 6.40 5.86 14.41
N ALA A 511 7.36 5.72 13.49
CA ALA A 511 7.66 4.43 12.88
C ALA A 511 8.07 3.42 13.95
N GLN A 512 7.59 2.17 13.84
CA GLN A 512 7.84 1.12 14.81
C GLN A 512 8.41 -0.12 14.13
N PRO A 513 9.56 -0.65 14.59
CA PRO A 513 10.00 -1.98 14.24
C PRO A 513 9.25 -3.01 15.09
N VAL A 514 8.97 -4.18 14.52
CA VAL A 514 8.39 -5.32 15.23
C VAL A 514 9.01 -6.61 14.72
N GLN A 515 9.20 -7.57 15.63
CA GLN A 515 9.57 -8.94 15.29
C GLN A 515 8.43 -9.84 15.76
N LEU A 516 7.88 -10.63 14.85
CA LEU A 516 6.74 -11.51 15.14
C LEU A 516 7.17 -12.98 15.09
N ASP A 517 6.74 -13.76 16.08
CA ASP A 517 6.85 -15.21 16.00
C ASP A 517 5.75 -15.75 15.08
N LEU A 518 6.15 -16.18 13.88
CA LEU A 518 5.27 -16.75 12.87
C LEU A 518 5.67 -18.20 12.54
N ALA A 519 6.40 -18.88 13.44
CA ALA A 519 6.94 -20.21 13.16
C ALA A 519 5.87 -21.26 12.77
N GLU A 520 4.61 -21.07 13.19
CA GLU A 520 3.48 -21.93 12.78
C GLU A 520 3.13 -21.84 11.28
N PHE A 521 3.57 -20.77 10.61
CA PHE A 521 3.37 -20.50 9.19
C PHE A 521 4.67 -20.66 8.38
N GLU A 522 5.65 -21.40 8.90
CA GLU A 522 6.90 -21.68 8.19
C GLU A 522 6.63 -22.21 6.76
N GLY A 523 7.32 -21.64 5.77
CA GLY A 523 7.17 -22.00 4.36
C GLY A 523 5.99 -21.33 3.66
N MET A 524 5.22 -20.49 4.35
CA MET A 524 4.15 -19.67 3.77
C MET A 524 4.68 -18.28 3.38
N THR A 525 4.07 -17.64 2.40
CA THR A 525 4.42 -16.30 1.94
C THR A 525 3.32 -15.31 2.34
N PRO A 526 3.61 -14.26 3.12
CA PRO A 526 2.65 -13.18 3.36
C PRO A 526 2.51 -12.31 2.10
N ILE A 527 1.29 -12.00 1.69
CA ILE A 527 0.99 -11.16 0.52
C ILE A 527 0.15 -9.97 0.97
N GLU A 528 0.64 -8.75 0.74
CA GLU A 528 -0.09 -7.53 1.08
C GLU A 528 -1.35 -7.38 0.24
N MET A 529 -2.50 -7.22 0.88
CA MET A 529 -3.80 -7.45 0.25
C MET A 529 -4.30 -6.29 -0.63
N LEU A 530 -3.78 -5.06 -0.49
CA LEU A 530 -4.18 -3.92 -1.32
C LEU A 530 -3.43 -3.87 -2.65
N GLY A 531 -2.12 -4.10 -2.61
CA GLY A 531 -1.21 -4.06 -3.77
C GLY A 531 -0.81 -5.42 -4.30
N TYR A 532 -1.21 -6.51 -3.64
CA TYR A 532 -0.81 -7.89 -3.94
C TYR A 532 0.71 -8.08 -3.99
N VAL A 533 1.41 -7.42 -3.05
CA VAL A 533 2.87 -7.45 -2.96
C VAL A 533 3.30 -8.59 -2.06
N GLU A 534 4.08 -9.54 -2.59
CA GLU A 534 4.66 -10.62 -1.81
C GLU A 534 5.76 -10.11 -0.87
N PHE A 535 5.65 -10.49 0.39
CA PHE A 535 6.68 -10.28 1.40
C PHE A 535 7.57 -11.53 1.51
N PRO A 536 8.77 -11.43 2.11
CA PRO A 536 9.63 -12.60 2.32
C PRO A 536 8.91 -13.81 2.93
N THR A 537 9.24 -15.02 2.46
CA THR A 537 8.68 -16.26 3.01
C THR A 537 8.99 -16.39 4.50
N ILE A 538 8.01 -16.86 5.26
CA ILE A 538 8.12 -17.06 6.70
C ILE A 538 9.08 -18.23 6.97
N THR A 539 10.05 -17.99 7.85
CA THR A 539 10.99 -19.02 8.35
C THR A 539 10.74 -19.27 9.84
N LYS A 540 11.51 -20.18 10.46
CA LYS A 540 11.49 -20.37 11.92
C LYS A 540 12.02 -19.16 12.71
N GLN A 541 12.68 -18.21 12.05
CA GLN A 541 13.17 -16.99 12.71
C GLN A 541 12.04 -15.97 12.87
N ALA A 542 12.14 -15.13 13.91
CA ALA A 542 11.18 -14.07 14.13
C ALA A 542 11.13 -13.13 12.92
N TYR A 543 9.93 -12.87 12.42
CA TYR A 543 9.67 -12.18 11.17
C TYR A 543 9.76 -10.66 11.37
N PRO A 544 10.77 -9.98 10.82
CA PRO A 544 10.99 -8.56 11.07
C PRO A 544 10.14 -7.70 10.13
N LEU A 545 9.43 -6.72 10.69
CA LEU A 545 8.63 -5.74 9.96
C LEU A 545 8.87 -4.34 10.52
N THR A 546 8.70 -3.33 9.67
CA THR A 546 8.70 -1.92 10.09
C THR A 546 7.45 -1.25 9.54
N ILE A 547 6.71 -0.57 10.40
CA ILE A 547 5.45 0.08 10.03
C ILE A 547 5.56 1.57 10.31
N GLY A 548 5.18 2.39 9.32
CA GLY A 548 5.15 3.85 9.46
C GLY A 548 4.17 4.34 10.53
N PRO A 549 4.24 5.64 10.92
CA PRO A 549 3.32 6.25 11.87
C PRO A 549 1.85 5.99 11.54
N TYR A 550 1.11 5.43 12.50
CA TYR A 550 -0.30 5.02 12.34
C TYR A 550 -0.59 4.13 11.12
N GLY A 551 0.43 3.46 10.58
CA GLY A 551 0.25 2.53 9.47
C GLY A 551 -0.35 1.20 9.91
N PHE A 552 -0.93 0.48 8.95
CA PHE A 552 -1.38 -0.89 9.14
C PHE A 552 -0.97 -1.73 7.93
N LEU A 553 -0.95 -3.06 8.10
CA LEU A 553 -0.75 -4.03 7.03
C LEU A 553 -1.75 -5.16 7.20
N TRP A 554 -2.40 -5.56 6.10
CA TRP A 554 -3.14 -6.81 6.00
C TRP A 554 -2.40 -7.71 5.03
N LEU A 555 -1.90 -8.84 5.53
CA LEU A 555 -1.08 -9.78 4.77
C LEU A 555 -1.81 -11.12 4.73
N GLU A 556 -2.27 -11.54 3.56
CA GLU A 556 -2.77 -12.90 3.39
C GLU A 556 -1.60 -13.88 3.43
N ILE A 557 -1.66 -14.87 4.31
CA ILE A 557 -0.65 -15.92 4.44
C ILE A 557 -1.06 -17.04 3.49
N GLN A 558 -0.43 -17.08 2.32
CA GLN A 558 -0.66 -18.12 1.34
C GLN A 558 0.45 -19.18 1.40
N PRO A 559 0.16 -20.44 1.04
CA PRO A 559 1.23 -21.37 0.68
C PRO A 559 2.13 -20.68 -0.32
N ALA A 560 3.46 -20.79 -0.15
CA ALA A 560 4.38 -20.18 -1.10
C ALA A 560 3.93 -20.53 -2.52
N SER A 561 3.53 -19.49 -3.26
CA SER A 561 2.94 -19.61 -4.58
C SER A 561 3.97 -20.26 -5.48
N ALA A 562 3.68 -21.49 -5.91
CA ALA A 562 4.31 -22.05 -7.09
C ALA A 562 3.78 -21.23 -8.29
N ASN A 563 4.45 -20.13 -8.62
CA ASN A 563 4.14 -19.10 -9.64
C ASN A 563 3.16 -18.00 -9.14
N TRP A 564 3.45 -16.69 -9.15
CA TRP A 564 3.98 -15.84 -10.23
C TRP A 564 4.60 -14.53 -9.67
N GLY A 565 5.81 -14.20 -10.12
CA GLY A 565 6.65 -13.08 -9.66
C GLY A 565 8.14 -13.35 -9.97
N GLU A 566 8.47 -14.63 -10.07
CA GLU A 566 9.51 -15.10 -10.98
C GLU A 566 8.91 -15.27 -12.39
N PRO A 567 9.66 -14.94 -13.47
CA PRO A 567 9.25 -15.30 -14.82
C PRO A 567 9.04 -16.81 -14.85
N ALA A 568 7.89 -17.24 -15.39
CA ALA A 568 7.43 -18.62 -15.59
C ALA A 568 8.36 -19.70 -15.01
N VAL A 569 7.87 -20.53 -14.07
CA VAL A 569 8.43 -21.89 -13.93
C VAL A 569 8.23 -22.55 -15.28
N ASN A 570 9.25 -22.38 -16.12
CA ASN A 570 9.44 -23.16 -17.31
C ASN A 570 9.39 -24.60 -16.83
N GLU A 571 8.54 -25.40 -17.46
CA GLU A 571 8.54 -26.85 -17.29
C GLU A 571 9.99 -27.31 -17.08
N SER A 572 10.25 -28.09 -16.02
CA SER A 572 11.58 -28.69 -15.85
C SER A 572 12.04 -29.23 -17.21
N PRO A 573 13.24 -28.87 -17.68
CA PRO A 573 13.66 -29.18 -19.04
C PRO A 573 13.38 -30.65 -19.33
N LYS A 574 12.51 -30.91 -20.32
CA LYS A 574 12.00 -32.26 -20.65
C LYS A 574 13.12 -33.23 -21.08
N VAL A 575 14.29 -32.68 -21.35
CA VAL A 575 15.50 -33.37 -21.79
C VAL A 575 16.33 -33.80 -20.59
N ALA A 576 16.64 -35.10 -20.52
CA ALA A 576 17.62 -35.66 -19.62
C ALA A 576 18.91 -35.99 -20.38
N ILE A 577 20.05 -35.54 -19.85
CA ILE A 577 21.39 -35.84 -20.34
C ILE A 577 21.85 -37.12 -19.63
N GLU A 578 22.10 -38.18 -20.38
CA GLU A 578 22.53 -39.48 -19.85
C GLU A 578 24.07 -39.53 -19.77
N THR A 579 24.64 -39.76 -18.59
CA THR A 579 26.09 -39.89 -18.39
C THR A 579 26.45 -41.20 -17.67
N ALA A 580 27.64 -41.73 -17.96
CA ALA A 580 28.09 -42.99 -17.34
C ALA A 580 28.58 -42.82 -15.89
N ARG A 581 28.96 -41.60 -15.50
CA ARG A 581 29.47 -41.24 -14.17
C ARG A 581 28.95 -39.86 -13.76
N GLU A 582 28.97 -39.60 -12.47
CA GLU A 582 28.67 -38.28 -11.93
C GLU A 582 29.71 -37.25 -12.39
N ALA A 583 29.24 -36.05 -12.78
CA ALA A 583 30.06 -34.94 -13.25
C ALA A 583 31.01 -35.27 -14.44
N ASP A 584 30.58 -36.14 -15.36
CA ASP A 584 31.33 -36.45 -16.59
C ASP A 584 31.16 -35.35 -17.65
N TRP A 585 31.94 -34.26 -17.51
CA TRP A 585 31.87 -33.09 -18.38
C TRP A 585 32.18 -33.37 -19.86
N GLU A 586 33.03 -34.37 -20.16
CA GLU A 586 33.27 -34.79 -21.55
C GLU A 586 32.00 -35.39 -22.15
N ALA A 587 31.33 -36.30 -21.43
CA ALA A 587 30.09 -36.91 -21.88
C ALA A 587 28.93 -35.91 -21.94
N ILE A 588 28.94 -34.85 -21.13
CA ILE A 588 27.92 -33.78 -21.17
C ILE A 588 28.08 -32.94 -22.44
N PHE A 589 29.29 -32.43 -22.72
CA PHE A 589 29.50 -31.43 -23.77
C PHE A 589 29.81 -32.00 -25.17
N THR A 590 30.04 -33.31 -25.31
CA THR A 590 30.39 -33.94 -26.59
C THR A 590 29.38 -35.02 -27.01
N GLY A 591 29.50 -35.48 -28.26
CA GLY A 591 28.64 -36.54 -28.80
C GLY A 591 27.15 -36.16 -28.85
N PRO A 592 26.23 -37.14 -28.71
CA PRO A 592 24.79 -36.89 -28.79
C PRO A 592 24.26 -35.89 -27.75
N ASN A 593 24.80 -35.91 -26.53
CA ASN A 593 24.46 -34.97 -25.46
C ASN A 593 24.91 -33.54 -25.82
N GLY A 594 26.12 -33.40 -26.36
CA GLY A 594 26.64 -32.12 -26.87
C GLY A 594 25.81 -31.56 -28.03
N ASP A 595 25.40 -32.40 -28.97
CA ASP A 595 24.52 -32.01 -30.08
C ASP A 595 23.16 -31.50 -29.58
N GLN A 596 22.62 -32.15 -28.54
CA GLN A 596 21.36 -31.75 -27.91
C GLN A 596 21.49 -30.46 -27.09
N LEU A 597 22.60 -30.28 -26.36
CA LEU A 597 22.92 -29.02 -25.70
C LEU A 597 22.98 -27.87 -26.71
N LYS A 598 23.63 -28.11 -27.85
CA LYS A 598 23.83 -27.13 -28.91
C LYS A 598 22.51 -26.69 -29.57
N ALA A 599 21.65 -27.64 -29.88
CA ALA A 599 20.45 -27.41 -30.68
C ALA A 599 19.25 -26.94 -29.86
N THR A 600 19.14 -27.33 -28.58
CA THR A 600 17.90 -27.15 -27.81
C THR A 600 18.14 -26.59 -26.41
N VAL A 601 18.94 -27.29 -25.60
CA VAL A 601 18.99 -27.01 -24.15
C VAL A 601 19.62 -25.65 -23.84
N LEU A 602 20.80 -25.34 -24.41
CA LEU A 602 21.47 -24.05 -24.18
C LEU A 602 20.70 -22.87 -24.80
N PRO A 603 20.19 -22.94 -26.05
CA PRO A 603 19.33 -21.89 -26.58
C PRO A 603 18.12 -21.57 -25.69
N GLU A 604 17.39 -22.59 -25.23
CA GLU A 604 16.24 -22.41 -24.35
C GLU A 604 16.67 -21.84 -22.99
N PHE A 605 17.74 -22.36 -22.39
CA PHE A 605 18.26 -21.85 -21.11
C PHE A 605 18.62 -20.37 -21.20
N LEU A 606 19.38 -19.97 -22.22
CA LEU A 606 19.85 -18.60 -22.41
C LEU A 606 18.69 -17.61 -22.60
N GLN A 607 17.69 -17.95 -23.42
CA GLN A 607 16.52 -17.07 -23.64
C GLN A 607 15.72 -16.79 -22.36
N ARG A 608 15.73 -17.73 -21.40
CA ARG A 608 15.02 -17.59 -20.12
C ARG A 608 15.73 -16.67 -19.13
N GLN A 609 17.03 -16.43 -19.30
CA GLN A 609 17.80 -15.66 -18.33
C GLN A 609 17.53 -14.16 -18.41
N ARG A 610 17.48 -13.48 -17.25
CA ARG A 610 17.36 -12.01 -17.19
C ARG A 610 18.58 -11.31 -17.80
N TRP A 611 19.77 -11.85 -17.55
CA TRP A 611 21.05 -11.32 -18.02
C TRP A 611 21.33 -11.53 -19.51
N PHE A 612 20.51 -12.31 -20.23
CA PHE A 612 20.67 -12.48 -21.67
C PHE A 612 20.13 -11.23 -22.40
N GLY A 613 21.02 -10.37 -22.88
CA GLY A 613 20.67 -9.07 -23.46
C GLY A 613 20.09 -9.09 -24.88
N SER A 614 20.15 -10.23 -25.58
CA SER A 614 19.77 -10.36 -27.00
C SER A 614 18.40 -11.02 -27.20
N LYS A 615 17.42 -10.74 -26.31
CA LYS A 615 16.09 -11.39 -26.33
C LYS A 615 15.25 -11.12 -27.57
N SER A 616 15.53 -10.03 -28.29
CA SER A 616 14.85 -9.67 -29.53
C SER A 616 15.35 -10.44 -30.76
N LYS A 617 16.45 -11.20 -30.63
CA LYS A 617 17.04 -11.99 -31.73
C LYS A 617 16.75 -13.47 -31.53
N GLN A 618 16.49 -14.18 -32.63
CA GLN A 618 16.25 -15.61 -32.58
C GLN A 618 17.58 -16.39 -32.58
N ILE A 619 17.80 -17.25 -31.57
CA ILE A 619 19.00 -18.09 -31.48
C ILE A 619 18.91 -19.22 -32.54
N MET A 620 19.93 -19.32 -33.39
CA MET A 620 20.10 -20.42 -34.35
C MET A 620 20.78 -21.63 -33.69
N SER A 621 21.85 -21.41 -32.93
CA SER A 621 22.52 -22.46 -32.14
C SER A 621 23.37 -21.86 -31.01
N ALA A 622 23.65 -22.64 -29.96
CA ALA A 622 24.53 -22.24 -28.87
C ALA A 622 25.60 -23.32 -28.59
N THR A 623 26.84 -23.10 -29.00
CA THR A 623 27.90 -24.11 -28.96
C THR A 623 28.87 -23.86 -27.81
N VAL A 624 29.17 -24.88 -27.00
CA VAL A 624 30.26 -24.83 -26.00
C VAL A 624 31.60 -24.82 -26.73
N THR A 625 32.41 -23.78 -26.51
CA THR A 625 33.67 -23.57 -27.24
C THR A 625 34.91 -23.85 -26.41
N ASP A 626 34.84 -23.70 -25.09
CA ASP A 626 35.89 -24.10 -24.15
C ASP A 626 35.26 -24.35 -22.77
N TRP A 627 35.89 -25.20 -21.98
CA TRP A 627 35.49 -25.44 -20.60
C TRP A 627 36.62 -26.03 -19.76
N CYS A 628 36.56 -25.83 -18.44
CA CYS A 628 37.44 -26.51 -17.49
C CYS A 628 36.70 -26.87 -16.19
N PRO A 629 36.89 -28.08 -15.62
CA PRO A 629 36.37 -28.40 -14.30
C PRO A 629 37.00 -27.52 -13.22
N PHE A 630 36.21 -27.12 -12.24
CA PHE A 630 36.63 -26.44 -11.01
C PHE A 630 35.74 -26.90 -9.84
N ASP A 631 35.99 -26.40 -8.62
CA ASP A 631 35.21 -26.80 -7.42
C ASP A 631 35.18 -28.34 -7.25
N ASP A 632 36.37 -28.94 -7.11
CA ASP A 632 36.60 -30.38 -7.00
C ASP A 632 35.98 -31.22 -8.14
N GLY A 633 35.81 -30.60 -9.32
CA GLY A 633 35.26 -31.23 -10.51
C GLY A 633 33.73 -31.28 -10.57
N ARG A 634 33.03 -30.78 -9.54
CA ARG A 634 31.55 -30.72 -9.51
C ARG A 634 30.97 -29.52 -10.26
N SER A 635 31.82 -28.56 -10.61
CA SER A 635 31.47 -27.41 -11.42
C SER A 635 32.43 -27.27 -12.61
N ALA A 636 32.04 -26.54 -13.65
CA ALA A 636 32.86 -26.22 -14.79
C ALA A 636 32.69 -24.74 -15.17
N LEU A 637 33.80 -24.08 -15.52
CA LEU A 637 33.78 -22.77 -16.15
C LEU A 637 33.59 -23.01 -17.64
N VAL A 638 32.52 -22.47 -18.25
CA VAL A 638 32.11 -22.82 -19.63
C VAL A 638 31.97 -21.55 -20.47
N MET A 639 32.55 -21.59 -21.67
CA MET A 639 32.40 -20.57 -22.71
C MET A 639 31.45 -21.06 -23.79
N VAL A 640 30.45 -20.24 -24.15
CA VAL A 640 29.39 -20.58 -25.10
C VAL A 640 29.34 -19.52 -26.20
N ASN A 641 29.37 -19.93 -27.47
CA ASN A 641 29.09 -19.05 -28.60
C ASN A 641 27.65 -19.23 -29.08
N VAL A 642 26.94 -18.12 -29.23
CA VAL A 642 25.54 -18.06 -29.67
C VAL A 642 25.49 -17.44 -31.07
N GLU A 643 24.95 -18.17 -32.03
CA GLU A 643 24.71 -17.71 -33.40
C GLU A 643 23.24 -17.34 -33.56
N PHE A 644 22.95 -16.22 -34.24
CA PHE A 644 21.58 -15.71 -34.44
C PHE A 644 21.11 -15.89 -35.89
N VAL A 645 19.79 -16.07 -36.08
CA VAL A 645 19.16 -16.22 -37.41
C VAL A 645 19.33 -14.96 -38.25
N GLU A 646 19.26 -13.80 -37.62
CA GLU A 646 19.42 -12.48 -38.23
C GLU A 646 20.88 -12.17 -38.61
N GLY A 647 21.82 -13.06 -38.26
CA GLY A 647 23.26 -12.91 -38.46
C GLY A 647 23.99 -12.34 -37.24
N GLY A 648 25.28 -12.69 -37.14
CA GLY A 648 26.14 -12.32 -36.02
C GLY A 648 26.33 -13.44 -35.00
N MET A 649 27.37 -13.30 -34.19
CA MET A 649 27.76 -14.26 -33.15
C MET A 649 28.11 -13.49 -31.86
N GLU A 650 27.67 -14.00 -30.72
CA GLU A 650 28.00 -13.46 -29.40
C GLU A 650 28.59 -14.55 -28.51
N SER A 651 29.53 -14.20 -27.64
CA SER A 651 30.16 -15.14 -26.70
C SER A 651 29.64 -14.88 -25.28
N TYR A 652 29.43 -15.95 -24.51
CA TYR A 652 28.89 -15.91 -23.16
C TYR A 652 29.70 -16.81 -22.21
N PHE A 653 29.88 -16.34 -20.97
CA PHE A 653 30.44 -17.10 -19.87
C PHE A 653 29.30 -17.66 -19.01
N VAL A 654 29.19 -18.99 -18.97
CA VAL A 654 28.09 -19.71 -18.33
C VAL A 654 28.68 -20.79 -17.42
N PRO A 655 29.20 -20.45 -16.23
CA PRO A 655 29.69 -21.47 -15.31
C PRO A 655 28.55 -22.43 -14.93
N LEU A 656 28.80 -23.73 -14.97
CA LEU A 656 27.80 -24.77 -14.72
C LEU A 656 28.22 -25.65 -13.52
N SER A 657 27.24 -26.19 -12.81
CA SER A 657 27.43 -27.19 -11.76
C SER A 657 26.55 -28.41 -12.02
N VAL A 658 27.03 -29.58 -11.61
CA VAL A 658 26.20 -30.79 -11.54
C VAL A 658 25.87 -31.08 -10.08
N LEU A 659 24.58 -31.23 -9.79
CA LEU A 659 24.05 -31.51 -8.45
C LEU A 659 23.29 -32.84 -8.46
N TYR A 660 23.41 -33.61 -7.39
CA TYR A 660 22.68 -34.86 -7.16
C TYR A 660 22.03 -34.84 -5.77
N GLY A 661 21.00 -35.67 -5.57
CA GLY A 661 20.36 -35.85 -4.26
C GLY A 661 19.70 -34.58 -3.70
N GLU A 662 19.84 -34.36 -2.39
CA GLU A 662 19.20 -33.25 -1.66
C GLU A 662 19.57 -31.87 -2.24
N ALA A 663 20.83 -31.67 -2.64
CA ALA A 663 21.27 -30.40 -3.24
C ALA A 663 20.60 -30.11 -4.58
N ALA A 664 20.30 -31.15 -5.37
CA ALA A 664 19.53 -30.99 -6.61
C ALA A 664 18.08 -30.65 -6.31
N GLN A 665 17.48 -31.27 -5.29
CA GLN A 665 16.10 -30.99 -4.90
C GLN A 665 15.93 -29.54 -4.42
N VAL A 666 16.85 -29.03 -3.60
CA VAL A 666 16.83 -27.61 -3.17
C VAL A 666 16.83 -26.66 -4.36
N VAL A 667 17.67 -26.90 -5.38
CA VAL A 667 17.68 -26.05 -6.58
C VAL A 667 16.40 -26.15 -7.41
N ARG A 668 15.75 -27.32 -7.47
CA ARG A 668 14.40 -27.47 -8.09
C ARG A 668 13.37 -26.60 -7.39
N ASP A 669 13.42 -26.59 -6.06
CA ASP A 669 12.40 -25.95 -5.23
C ASP A 669 12.61 -24.43 -5.12
N THR A 670 13.87 -23.96 -5.15
CA THR A 670 14.20 -22.56 -4.86
C THR A 670 14.83 -21.77 -6.02
N ASN A 671 15.33 -22.41 -7.09
CA ASN A 671 16.08 -21.74 -8.16
C ASN A 671 15.82 -22.37 -9.55
N SER A 672 14.55 -22.57 -9.91
CA SER A 672 14.16 -23.26 -11.16
C SER A 672 14.75 -22.64 -12.43
N ASN A 673 14.88 -21.31 -12.46
CA ASN A 673 15.47 -20.56 -13.58
C ASN A 673 16.98 -20.81 -13.78
N ALA A 674 17.68 -21.35 -12.78
CA ALA A 674 19.09 -21.73 -12.90
C ALA A 674 19.27 -23.12 -13.54
N ILE A 675 18.21 -23.89 -13.74
CA ILE A 675 18.31 -25.26 -14.27
C ILE A 675 18.50 -25.24 -15.78
N VAL A 676 19.60 -25.86 -16.23
CA VAL A 676 19.91 -26.06 -17.65
C VAL A 676 19.26 -27.35 -18.16
N ALA A 677 19.50 -28.48 -17.50
CA ALA A 677 18.96 -29.79 -17.87
C ALA A 677 18.89 -30.77 -16.69
N ASN A 678 18.09 -31.83 -16.82
CA ASN A 678 18.22 -33.01 -15.94
C ASN A 678 19.46 -33.82 -16.36
N VAL A 679 20.18 -34.40 -15.41
CA VAL A 679 21.31 -35.31 -15.66
C VAL A 679 21.01 -36.65 -15.01
N ARG A 680 21.19 -37.76 -15.72
CA ARG A 680 20.96 -39.11 -15.21
C ARG A 680 22.22 -39.96 -15.34
N THR A 681 22.50 -40.71 -14.28
CA THR A 681 23.47 -41.80 -14.28
C THR A 681 22.73 -43.12 -14.06
N SER A 682 23.43 -44.25 -14.12
CA SER A 682 22.86 -45.57 -13.79
C SER A 682 22.27 -45.64 -12.38
N ASP A 683 22.76 -44.81 -11.46
CA ASP A 683 22.51 -44.94 -10.02
C ASP A 683 21.91 -43.67 -9.37
N SER A 684 21.90 -42.53 -10.08
CA SER A 684 21.44 -41.24 -9.53
C SER A 684 20.82 -40.32 -10.59
N GLU A 685 19.80 -39.56 -10.19
CA GLU A 685 19.24 -38.45 -10.97
C GLU A 685 19.68 -37.12 -10.34
N GLY A 686 20.07 -36.19 -11.20
CA GLY A 686 20.66 -34.90 -10.84
C GLY A 686 20.27 -33.79 -11.81
N LEU A 687 20.94 -32.66 -11.67
CA LEU A 687 20.70 -31.44 -12.43
C LEU A 687 22.00 -30.85 -12.93
N LEU A 688 21.97 -30.37 -14.16
CA LEU A 688 22.92 -29.40 -14.69
C LEU A 688 22.31 -28.01 -14.46
N CYS A 689 22.97 -27.15 -13.71
CA CYS A 689 22.49 -25.81 -13.37
C CYS A 689 23.59 -24.75 -13.46
N ASP A 690 23.20 -23.48 -13.50
CA ASP A 690 24.10 -22.33 -13.43
C ASP A 690 24.85 -22.31 -12.08
N ALA A 691 26.18 -22.32 -12.12
CA ALA A 691 27.02 -22.59 -10.94
C ALA A 691 26.85 -21.61 -9.76
N PRO A 692 26.51 -20.31 -9.93
CA PRO A 692 26.34 -19.39 -8.81
C PRO A 692 25.25 -19.77 -7.80
N VAL A 693 24.40 -20.76 -8.09
CA VAL A 693 23.47 -21.33 -7.08
C VAL A 693 24.16 -22.22 -6.04
N ARG A 694 25.39 -22.65 -6.30
CA ARG A 694 26.17 -23.53 -5.43
C ARG A 694 27.17 -22.68 -4.65
N GLU A 695 26.99 -22.58 -3.34
CA GLU A 695 27.89 -21.77 -2.48
C GLU A 695 29.37 -22.17 -2.60
N SER A 696 29.67 -23.48 -2.71
CA SER A 696 31.07 -23.92 -2.88
C SER A 696 31.69 -23.43 -4.18
N ALA A 697 30.93 -23.34 -5.27
CA ALA A 697 31.40 -22.79 -6.53
C ALA A 697 31.71 -21.29 -6.40
N CYS A 698 30.85 -20.52 -5.74
CA CYS A 698 31.09 -19.10 -5.44
C CYS A 698 32.33 -18.89 -4.57
N ARG A 699 32.51 -19.71 -3.53
CA ARG A 699 33.70 -19.69 -2.67
C ARG A 699 34.96 -20.07 -3.45
N LYS A 700 34.88 -21.05 -4.36
CA LYS A 700 36.01 -21.40 -5.22
C LYS A 700 36.36 -20.28 -6.20
N LEU A 701 35.39 -19.54 -6.74
CA LEU A 701 35.68 -18.33 -7.54
C LEU A 701 36.42 -17.27 -6.69
N LEU A 702 36.00 -17.07 -5.44
CA LEU A 702 36.68 -16.15 -4.52
C LEU A 702 38.11 -16.64 -4.22
N SER A 703 38.30 -17.94 -4.01
CA SER A 703 39.62 -18.52 -3.75
C SER A 703 40.56 -18.34 -4.94
N VAL A 704 40.06 -18.52 -6.18
CA VAL A 704 40.84 -18.32 -7.41
C VAL A 704 41.41 -16.90 -7.47
N ILE A 705 40.63 -15.89 -7.08
CA ILE A 705 41.11 -14.51 -7.00
C ILE A 705 42.10 -14.33 -5.85
N SER A 706 41.73 -14.76 -4.63
CA SER A 706 42.55 -14.51 -3.43
C SER A 706 43.89 -15.25 -3.40
N GLN A 707 44.04 -16.33 -4.17
CA GLN A 707 45.25 -17.15 -4.25
C GLN A 707 46.00 -16.96 -5.57
N ASP A 708 45.57 -16.03 -6.43
CA ASP A 708 46.12 -15.82 -7.78
C ASP A 708 46.21 -17.13 -8.60
N GLU A 709 45.21 -18.00 -8.46
CA GLU A 709 45.22 -19.36 -9.02
C GLU A 709 45.13 -19.30 -10.55
N THR A 710 45.85 -20.21 -11.23
CA THR A 710 45.80 -20.37 -12.68
C THR A 710 45.26 -21.75 -13.04
N ILE A 711 44.19 -21.79 -13.83
CA ILE A 711 43.49 -23.00 -14.27
C ILE A 711 43.63 -23.12 -15.78
N GLN A 712 44.12 -24.28 -16.26
CA GLN A 712 44.22 -24.56 -17.68
C GLN A 712 42.87 -25.08 -18.21
N SER A 713 42.35 -24.46 -19.27
CA SER A 713 41.21 -24.98 -20.03
C SER A 713 41.68 -25.77 -21.25
N ARG A 714 40.76 -26.23 -22.10
CA ARG A 714 41.13 -27.02 -23.29
C ARG A 714 41.87 -26.19 -24.32
N TYR A 715 41.49 -24.92 -24.46
CA TYR A 715 41.97 -24.05 -25.52
C TYR A 715 42.52 -22.71 -25.01
N GLY A 716 42.56 -22.49 -23.70
CA GLY A 716 43.00 -21.25 -23.08
C GLY A 716 43.45 -21.41 -21.63
N THR A 717 43.56 -20.29 -20.94
CA THR A 717 43.97 -20.22 -19.53
C THR A 717 43.07 -19.25 -18.78
N ILE A 718 42.57 -19.67 -17.63
CA ILE A 718 41.82 -18.85 -16.69
C ILE A 718 42.74 -18.48 -15.53
N ARG A 719 42.84 -17.20 -15.20
CA ARG A 719 43.75 -16.70 -14.16
C ARG A 719 43.02 -15.76 -13.22
N GLY A 720 43.12 -16.02 -11.92
CA GLY A 720 42.75 -15.07 -10.88
C GLY A 720 43.87 -14.07 -10.62
N SER A 721 43.50 -12.83 -10.31
CA SER A 721 44.42 -11.77 -9.89
C SER A 721 43.81 -10.95 -8.76
N SER A 722 44.45 -10.97 -7.60
CA SER A 722 44.12 -10.16 -6.44
C SER A 722 44.65 -8.74 -6.55
N SER A 723 43.95 -7.78 -5.93
CA SER A 723 44.44 -6.41 -5.78
C SER A 723 45.25 -6.25 -4.50
N ARG A 724 46.05 -5.18 -4.44
CA ARG A 724 46.84 -4.84 -3.23
C ARG A 724 45.99 -4.58 -1.98
N VAL A 725 44.70 -4.23 -2.13
CA VAL A 725 43.80 -3.93 -1.02
C VAL A 725 42.95 -5.14 -0.60
N LEU A 726 43.02 -6.27 -1.33
CA LEU A 726 42.19 -7.44 -1.07
C LEU A 726 42.34 -7.96 0.37
N ALA A 727 43.56 -8.00 0.89
CA ALA A 727 43.82 -8.46 2.26
C ALA A 727 43.11 -7.59 3.33
N GLU A 728 42.87 -6.32 3.04
CA GLU A 728 42.09 -5.44 3.91
C GLU A 728 40.59 -5.67 3.74
N LEU A 729 40.12 -5.83 2.49
CA LEU A 729 38.72 -6.11 2.19
C LEU A 729 38.24 -7.48 2.72
N MET A 730 39.15 -8.46 2.80
CA MET A 730 38.87 -9.78 3.35
C MET A 730 38.90 -9.83 4.88
N ARG A 731 39.18 -8.73 5.60
CA ARG A 731 39.15 -8.75 7.07
C ARG A 731 37.72 -9.01 7.56
N GLY A 732 37.53 -10.17 8.20
CA GLY A 732 36.22 -10.61 8.69
C GLY A 732 35.41 -11.41 7.67
N VAL A 733 35.99 -11.74 6.51
CA VAL A 733 35.47 -12.74 5.58
C VAL A 733 36.11 -14.08 5.99
N ASP A 734 35.38 -14.91 6.72
CA ASP A 734 35.78 -16.27 7.10
C ASP A 734 35.04 -17.34 6.28
N ASP A 735 35.35 -18.61 6.53
CA ASP A 735 34.72 -19.74 5.83
C ASP A 735 33.20 -19.82 6.10
N ASP A 736 32.71 -19.17 7.17
CA ASP A 736 31.30 -19.16 7.57
C ASP A 736 30.51 -17.95 7.02
N VAL A 737 31.18 -17.04 6.30
CA VAL A 737 30.52 -15.85 5.72
C VAL A 737 29.35 -16.25 4.82
N SER A 738 28.19 -15.60 4.97
CA SER A 738 27.02 -15.92 4.14
C SER A 738 27.28 -15.60 2.67
N VAL A 739 27.00 -16.52 1.74
CA VAL A 739 27.09 -16.30 0.30
C VAL A 739 25.70 -16.17 -0.29
N ARG A 740 25.38 -15.05 -0.92
CA ARG A 740 24.03 -14.80 -1.47
C ARG A 740 24.11 -14.21 -2.87
N ARG A 741 23.27 -14.68 -3.79
CA ARG A 741 23.09 -14.03 -5.11
C ARG A 741 22.17 -12.82 -4.94
N SER A 742 22.53 -11.69 -5.55
CA SER A 742 21.68 -10.50 -5.57
C SER A 742 20.46 -10.72 -6.48
N SER A 743 19.28 -10.30 -6.03
CA SER A 743 18.03 -10.35 -6.82
C SER A 743 17.92 -9.22 -7.85
N ALA A 744 18.72 -8.16 -7.70
CA ALA A 744 18.83 -7.04 -8.65
C ALA A 744 19.71 -7.44 -9.85
N GLU A 745 19.19 -8.33 -10.71
CA GLU A 745 19.90 -8.76 -11.92
C GLU A 745 19.62 -7.86 -13.12
N GLN A 746 20.68 -7.23 -13.64
CA GLN A 746 20.69 -6.57 -14.95
C GLN A 746 21.27 -7.52 -16.02
N SER A 747 22.40 -7.16 -16.64
CA SER A 747 23.15 -7.90 -17.67
C SER A 747 24.18 -8.90 -17.11
N ASN A 748 24.42 -8.88 -15.79
CA ASN A 748 25.45 -9.67 -15.11
C ASN A 748 24.90 -10.30 -13.83
N THR A 749 25.59 -11.31 -13.30
CA THR A 749 25.23 -11.95 -12.03
C THR A 749 26.10 -11.41 -10.90
N SER A 750 25.47 -10.97 -9.81
CA SER A 750 26.19 -10.45 -8.63
C SER A 750 26.05 -11.39 -7.43
N ILE A 751 27.17 -11.66 -6.75
CA ILE A 751 27.29 -12.55 -5.59
C ILE A 751 27.84 -11.74 -4.41
N LEU A 752 27.15 -11.76 -3.29
CA LEU A 752 27.50 -11.08 -2.05
C LEU A 752 28.16 -12.07 -1.08
N PHE A 753 29.28 -11.67 -0.48
CA PHE A 753 29.92 -12.39 0.62
C PHE A 753 29.79 -11.54 1.88
N GLY A 754 28.80 -11.89 2.71
CA GLY A 754 28.41 -11.13 3.88
C GLY A 754 28.03 -9.69 3.52
N ASP A 755 28.44 -8.75 4.38
CA ASP A 755 28.25 -7.32 4.16
C ASP A 755 29.56 -6.62 3.72
N GLN A 756 30.53 -7.40 3.23
CA GLN A 756 31.92 -6.95 3.01
C GLN A 756 32.33 -6.94 1.54
N LEU A 757 31.92 -7.94 0.75
CA LEU A 757 32.35 -8.08 -0.64
C LEU A 757 31.17 -8.32 -1.59
N ILE A 758 31.32 -7.82 -2.81
CA ILE A 758 30.46 -8.11 -3.95
C ILE A 758 31.32 -8.60 -5.13
N MET A 759 30.88 -9.68 -5.76
CA MET A 759 31.50 -10.28 -6.93
C MET A 759 30.54 -10.21 -8.11
N LYS A 760 30.97 -9.60 -9.21
CA LYS A 760 30.23 -9.44 -10.45
C LYS A 760 30.76 -10.44 -11.48
N CYS A 761 29.93 -11.36 -11.93
CA CYS A 761 30.22 -12.30 -13.01
C CYS A 761 29.68 -11.74 -14.33
N PHE A 762 30.59 -11.39 -15.23
CA PHE A 762 30.25 -10.86 -16.54
C PHE A 762 29.73 -11.98 -17.44
N ARG A 763 28.49 -11.88 -17.91
CA ARG A 763 27.84 -12.97 -18.67
C ARG A 763 28.16 -12.90 -20.16
N LYS A 764 27.97 -11.73 -20.79
CA LYS A 764 28.39 -11.52 -22.18
C LYS A 764 29.89 -11.21 -22.22
N GLN A 765 30.61 -11.88 -23.12
CA GLN A 765 32.06 -11.85 -23.20
C GLN A 765 32.52 -11.27 -24.53
N GLU A 766 33.44 -10.31 -24.43
CA GLU A 766 34.19 -9.74 -25.55
C GLU A 766 35.68 -9.76 -25.16
N PHE A 767 36.55 -10.15 -26.08
CA PHE A 767 37.99 -10.17 -25.81
C PHE A 767 38.53 -8.74 -25.66
N GLY A 768 39.18 -8.48 -24.53
CA GLY A 768 39.70 -7.18 -24.14
C GLY A 768 39.35 -6.81 -22.69
N PRO A 769 40.04 -5.81 -22.11
CA PRO A 769 39.78 -5.37 -20.74
C PRO A 769 38.35 -4.87 -20.55
N ASN A 770 37.61 -5.38 -19.56
CA ASN A 770 36.31 -4.81 -19.23
C ASN A 770 36.49 -3.41 -18.61
N PRO A 771 35.80 -2.35 -19.09
CA PRO A 771 35.92 -0.99 -18.56
C PRO A 771 35.72 -0.87 -17.05
N ASP A 772 34.77 -1.61 -16.48
CA ASP A 772 34.46 -1.57 -15.05
C ASP A 772 35.63 -2.06 -14.21
N THR A 773 36.22 -3.18 -14.63
CA THR A 773 37.43 -3.74 -14.02
C THR A 773 38.65 -2.85 -14.21
N GLU A 774 38.86 -2.36 -15.43
CA GLU A 774 39.99 -1.51 -15.80
C GLU A 774 40.00 -0.20 -14.99
N ILE A 775 38.86 0.49 -14.92
CA ILE A 775 38.72 1.78 -14.24
C ILE A 775 38.75 1.60 -12.71
N ALA A 776 38.01 0.61 -12.16
CA ALA A 776 38.01 0.38 -10.73
C ALA A 776 39.40 -0.04 -10.20
N ARG A 777 40.13 -0.89 -10.97
CA ARG A 777 41.52 -1.25 -10.66
C ARG A 777 42.43 -0.03 -10.70
N PHE A 778 42.31 0.81 -11.73
CA PHE A 778 43.10 2.04 -11.85
C PHE A 778 42.86 3.00 -10.67
N PHE A 779 41.61 3.27 -10.31
CA PHE A 779 41.30 4.12 -9.15
C PHE A 779 41.85 3.55 -7.85
N THR A 780 41.65 2.25 -7.60
CA THR A 780 42.07 1.61 -6.35
C THR A 780 43.60 1.51 -6.23
N GLU A 781 44.30 1.30 -7.34
CA GLU A 781 45.74 1.00 -7.33
C GLU A 781 46.65 2.17 -7.69
N ARG A 782 46.14 3.16 -8.42
CA ARG A 782 46.96 4.23 -9.03
C ARG A 782 46.55 5.63 -8.65
N THR A 783 45.35 5.84 -8.09
CA THR A 783 44.88 7.18 -7.70
C THR A 783 44.51 7.24 -6.21
N ASN A 784 44.16 8.44 -5.73
CA ASN A 784 43.64 8.68 -4.38
C ASN A 784 42.11 8.86 -4.35
N PHE A 785 41.42 8.54 -5.45
CA PHE A 785 39.97 8.68 -5.54
C PHE A 785 39.28 7.49 -4.86
N THR A 786 38.60 7.76 -3.75
CA THR A 786 38.04 6.73 -2.85
C THR A 786 36.52 6.59 -2.93
N GLN A 787 35.84 7.40 -3.75
CA GLN A 787 34.38 7.41 -3.88
C GLN A 787 33.89 6.38 -4.91
N ILE A 788 34.44 5.17 -4.84
CA ILE A 788 34.06 3.99 -5.60
C ILE A 788 34.08 2.78 -4.68
N ALA A 789 33.43 1.69 -5.08
CA ALA A 789 33.66 0.40 -4.47
C ALA A 789 35.11 -0.06 -4.74
N PRO A 790 35.95 -0.28 -3.71
CA PRO A 790 37.36 -0.61 -3.90
C PRO A 790 37.51 -1.95 -4.62
N PHE A 791 38.37 -1.99 -5.64
CA PHE A 791 38.63 -3.19 -6.44
C PHE A 791 39.42 -4.22 -5.63
N GLY A 792 38.87 -5.43 -5.48
CA GLY A 792 39.48 -6.55 -4.76
C GLY A 792 40.22 -7.54 -5.67
N GLY A 793 39.84 -7.67 -6.94
CA GLY A 793 40.50 -8.57 -7.88
C GLY A 793 39.59 -9.00 -9.03
N SER A 794 40.09 -9.87 -9.89
CA SER A 794 39.36 -10.35 -11.08
C SER A 794 39.79 -11.74 -11.52
N ILE A 795 38.96 -12.38 -12.35
CA ILE A 795 39.28 -13.60 -13.08
C ILE A 795 39.25 -13.28 -14.58
N GLU A 796 40.33 -13.59 -15.28
CA GLU A 796 40.49 -13.32 -16.72
C GLU A 796 40.69 -14.63 -17.50
N TYR A 797 40.10 -14.71 -18.69
CA TYR A 797 40.27 -15.81 -19.64
C TYR A 797 41.10 -15.35 -20.83
N SER A 798 42.17 -16.09 -21.12
CA SER A 798 43.11 -15.82 -22.21
C SER A 798 43.15 -16.98 -23.19
N ARG A 799 43.25 -16.66 -24.49
CA ARG A 799 43.41 -17.63 -25.58
C ARG A 799 44.54 -17.15 -26.49
N ASP A 800 45.31 -18.08 -27.05
CA ASP A 800 46.46 -17.75 -27.89
C ASP A 800 46.11 -16.76 -29.01
N GLY A 801 46.81 -15.62 -29.03
CA GLY A 801 46.63 -14.56 -30.03
C GLY A 801 45.47 -13.60 -29.77
N GLN A 802 44.74 -13.70 -28.65
CA GLN A 802 43.66 -12.80 -28.27
C GLN A 802 43.97 -12.07 -26.96
N SER A 803 43.44 -10.84 -26.80
CA SER A 803 43.52 -10.10 -25.53
C SER A 803 42.67 -10.79 -24.46
N PRO A 804 43.09 -10.81 -23.18
CA PRO A 804 42.31 -11.43 -22.11
C PRO A 804 40.91 -10.83 -21.98
N ALA A 805 39.91 -11.66 -21.73
CA ALA A 805 38.54 -11.25 -21.42
C ALA A 805 38.29 -11.37 -19.91
N THR A 806 37.65 -10.38 -19.29
CA THR A 806 37.33 -10.42 -17.85
C THR A 806 36.05 -11.22 -17.62
N LEU A 807 36.17 -12.34 -16.91
CA LEU A 807 35.02 -13.19 -16.56
C LEU A 807 34.33 -12.74 -15.26
N VAL A 808 35.13 -12.37 -14.25
CA VAL A 808 34.64 -12.04 -12.90
C VAL A 808 35.42 -10.86 -12.34
N MET A 809 34.75 -10.01 -11.57
CA MET A 809 35.34 -8.90 -10.81
C MET A 809 34.86 -8.95 -9.36
N LEU A 810 35.76 -8.67 -8.42
CA LEU A 810 35.50 -8.61 -6.97
C LEU A 810 35.73 -7.19 -6.47
N GLN A 811 34.83 -6.69 -5.64
CA GLN A 811 34.91 -5.36 -5.01
C GLN A 811 34.47 -5.41 -3.54
N GLY A 812 34.83 -4.39 -2.77
CA GLY A 812 34.23 -4.13 -1.47
C GLY A 812 32.75 -3.73 -1.59
N LEU A 813 31.91 -4.20 -0.68
CA LEU A 813 30.51 -3.80 -0.59
C LEU A 813 30.38 -2.46 0.14
N VAL A 814 29.59 -1.54 -0.43
CA VAL A 814 29.42 -0.19 0.10
C VAL A 814 28.08 -0.11 0.85
N ALA A 815 28.13 0.11 2.17
CA ALA A 815 26.94 0.39 2.97
C ALA A 815 26.32 1.73 2.54
N ASN A 816 25.07 1.70 2.10
CA ASN A 816 24.39 2.83 1.49
C ASN A 816 22.92 2.94 1.93
N GLN A 817 22.28 4.06 1.60
CA GLN A 817 20.88 4.38 1.93
C GLN A 817 19.94 4.21 0.71
N GLY A 818 20.42 3.58 -0.36
CA GLY A 818 19.73 3.46 -1.65
C GLY A 818 20.52 4.06 -2.81
N ASP A 819 20.01 3.84 -4.02
CA ASP A 819 20.54 4.49 -5.23
C ASP A 819 20.13 5.96 -5.32
N GLY A 820 20.93 6.75 -6.05
CA GLY A 820 20.71 8.17 -6.20
C GLY A 820 19.43 8.50 -6.95
N TRP A 821 18.91 7.60 -7.78
CA TRP A 821 17.68 7.81 -8.54
C TRP A 821 16.46 7.78 -7.62
N GLN A 822 16.29 6.71 -6.84
CA GLN A 822 15.17 6.55 -5.89
C GLN A 822 15.19 7.65 -4.83
N TRP A 823 16.37 7.93 -4.27
CA TRP A 823 16.51 9.02 -3.29
C TRP A 823 16.12 10.38 -3.89
N THR A 824 16.50 10.65 -5.14
CA THR A 824 16.12 11.89 -5.85
C THR A 824 14.61 11.97 -6.07
N LEU A 825 13.96 10.88 -6.45
CA LEU A 825 12.50 10.84 -6.63
C LEU A 825 11.76 11.14 -5.32
N GLU A 826 12.24 10.63 -4.18
CA GLU A 826 11.64 10.87 -2.86
C GLU A 826 11.81 12.33 -2.38
N GLU A 827 12.93 12.98 -2.70
CA GLU A 827 13.14 14.41 -2.41
C GLU A 827 12.32 15.29 -3.35
N LEU A 828 12.20 14.92 -4.63
CA LEU A 828 11.34 15.61 -5.61
C LEU A 828 9.87 15.53 -5.25
N GLU A 829 9.40 14.39 -4.71
CA GLU A 829 8.03 14.23 -4.23
C GLU A 829 7.73 15.25 -3.12
N ARG A 830 8.64 15.40 -2.14
CA ARG A 830 8.55 16.43 -1.09
C ARG A 830 8.63 17.85 -1.64
N TYR A 831 9.50 18.07 -2.63
CA TYR A 831 9.62 19.37 -3.29
C TYR A 831 8.29 19.78 -3.95
N PHE A 832 7.70 18.91 -4.78
CA PHE A 832 6.42 19.19 -5.43
C PHE A 832 5.27 19.38 -4.43
N GLU A 833 5.22 18.57 -3.36
CA GLU A 833 4.26 18.79 -2.27
C GLU A 833 4.40 20.17 -1.64
N SER A 834 5.63 20.65 -1.43
CA SER A 834 5.88 21.97 -0.84
C SER A 834 5.55 23.12 -1.80
N CYS A 835 5.75 22.92 -3.10
CA CYS A 835 5.47 23.89 -4.15
C CYS A 835 3.98 23.98 -4.51
N ALA A 836 3.19 22.93 -4.26
CA ALA A 836 1.75 22.91 -4.55
C ALA A 836 0.98 24.05 -3.85
N SER A 837 1.44 24.51 -2.69
CA SER A 837 0.85 25.64 -1.95
C SER A 837 1.53 26.99 -2.19
N ALA A 838 2.57 27.05 -3.03
CA ALA A 838 3.39 28.25 -3.24
C ALA A 838 3.07 28.93 -4.58
N SER A 839 3.09 30.27 -4.60
CA SER A 839 2.99 31.02 -5.86
C SER A 839 4.33 30.99 -6.59
N LEU A 840 4.28 30.72 -7.90
CA LEU A 840 5.46 30.86 -8.77
C LEU A 840 5.99 32.30 -8.68
N PRO A 841 7.31 32.52 -8.55
CA PRO A 841 7.88 33.86 -8.64
C PRO A 841 7.59 34.43 -10.03
N LEU A 842 6.67 35.39 -10.11
CA LEU A 842 6.20 35.97 -11.39
C LEU A 842 7.17 37.03 -11.97
N ASP A 843 8.19 37.45 -11.21
CA ASP A 843 9.17 38.48 -11.61
C ASP A 843 10.59 37.90 -11.73
N SER A 844 11.04 37.84 -12.98
CA SER A 844 12.27 37.21 -13.46
C SER A 844 13.54 38.01 -13.12
N HIS A 845 14.12 37.72 -11.96
CA HIS A 845 15.56 37.86 -11.74
C HIS A 845 16.10 36.50 -11.31
N ALA A 846 17.19 36.03 -11.92
CA ALA A 846 17.78 34.71 -11.63
C ALA A 846 18.10 34.51 -10.12
N ALA A 847 18.35 35.60 -9.38
CA ALA A 847 18.59 35.56 -7.95
C ALA A 847 17.33 35.20 -7.12
N THR A 848 16.14 35.72 -7.46
CA THR A 848 14.87 35.42 -6.77
C THR A 848 14.37 34.01 -7.09
N GLU A 849 14.66 33.50 -8.28
CA GLU A 849 14.35 32.13 -8.71
C GLU A 849 15.14 31.07 -7.91
N ILE A 850 16.44 31.29 -7.70
CA ILE A 850 17.31 30.38 -6.94
C ILE A 850 16.96 30.40 -5.44
N GLU A 851 16.61 31.56 -4.89
CA GLU A 851 16.20 31.68 -3.47
C GLU A 851 14.90 30.94 -3.19
N SER A 852 13.95 30.97 -4.13
CA SER A 852 12.71 30.18 -4.08
C SER A 852 12.99 28.67 -4.11
N VAL A 853 13.87 28.18 -4.99
CA VAL A 853 14.22 26.74 -4.96
C VAL A 853 14.97 26.38 -3.69
N ARG A 854 15.86 27.25 -3.19
CA ARG A 854 16.64 26.98 -1.99
C ARG A 854 15.77 26.85 -0.73
N SER A 855 14.65 27.56 -0.63
CA SER A 855 13.70 27.39 0.48
C SER A 855 12.94 26.06 0.44
N HIS A 856 12.80 25.43 -0.73
CA HIS A 856 12.02 24.20 -0.92
C HIS A 856 12.87 22.94 -1.15
N ALA A 857 14.08 23.07 -1.69
CA ALA A 857 14.98 21.98 -2.07
C ALA A 857 16.42 22.18 -1.55
N GLY A 858 16.62 23.01 -0.51
CA GLY A 858 17.95 23.37 -0.01
C GLY A 858 18.86 22.18 0.30
N PHE A 859 18.32 21.12 0.89
CA PHE A 859 19.08 19.89 1.17
C PHE A 859 19.53 19.16 -0.11
N TYR A 860 18.69 19.15 -1.14
CA TYR A 860 19.03 18.52 -2.41
C TYR A 860 20.07 19.34 -3.19
N LEU A 861 20.04 20.68 -3.11
CA LEU A 861 21.06 21.52 -3.71
C LEU A 861 22.46 21.23 -3.13
N GLU A 862 22.57 21.01 -1.81
CA GLU A 862 23.83 20.57 -1.19
C GLU A 862 24.30 19.22 -1.72
N ALA A 863 23.37 18.28 -1.90
CA ALA A 863 23.68 16.97 -2.50
C ALA A 863 24.13 17.09 -3.96
N ALA A 864 23.46 17.92 -4.77
CA ALA A 864 23.85 18.20 -6.15
C ALA A 864 25.23 18.84 -6.23
N SER A 865 25.55 19.76 -5.31
CA SER A 865 26.88 20.34 -5.17
C SER A 865 27.94 19.27 -4.85
N MET A 866 27.67 18.39 -3.89
CA MET A 866 28.55 17.28 -3.54
C MET A 866 28.77 16.34 -4.73
N LEU A 867 27.71 15.99 -5.45
CA LEU A 867 27.80 15.12 -6.62
C LEU A 867 28.61 15.78 -7.75
N GLY A 868 28.46 17.09 -7.97
CA GLY A 868 29.26 17.86 -8.92
C GLY A 868 30.75 17.83 -8.59
N ARG A 869 31.08 17.97 -7.30
CA ARG A 869 32.45 17.82 -6.79
C ARG A 869 33.00 16.41 -7.03
N ARG A 870 32.26 15.35 -6.65
CA ARG A 870 32.70 13.96 -6.86
C ARG A 870 32.89 13.61 -8.33
N THR A 871 32.04 14.14 -9.21
CA THR A 871 32.16 13.97 -10.66
C THR A 871 33.44 14.62 -11.19
N ALA A 872 33.79 15.83 -10.72
CA ALA A 872 35.05 16.47 -11.10
C ALA A 872 36.27 15.73 -10.58
N GLU A 873 36.26 15.31 -9.31
CA GLU A 873 37.33 14.52 -8.71
C GLU A 873 37.55 13.19 -9.45
N MET A 874 36.47 12.52 -9.88
CA MET A 874 36.53 11.33 -10.71
C MET A 874 37.24 11.60 -12.05
N HIS A 875 36.85 12.65 -12.79
CA HIS A 875 37.48 12.99 -14.06
C HIS A 875 38.95 13.41 -13.91
N LEU A 876 39.29 14.15 -12.85
CA LEU A 876 40.67 14.52 -12.54
C LEU A 876 41.51 13.28 -12.24
N ALA A 877 40.96 12.31 -11.52
CA ALA A 877 41.62 11.05 -11.25
C ALA A 877 41.79 10.21 -12.53
N LEU A 878 40.79 10.14 -13.42
CA LEU A 878 40.91 9.46 -14.73
C LEU A 878 41.94 10.12 -15.66
N ALA A 879 42.25 11.39 -15.41
CA ALA A 879 43.23 12.17 -16.16
C ALA A 879 44.60 12.25 -15.48
N SER A 880 44.82 11.56 -14.36
CA SER A 880 45.99 11.82 -13.48
C SER A 880 47.27 11.10 -13.88
N SER A 881 47.27 10.29 -14.95
CA SER A 881 48.40 9.43 -15.32
C SER A 881 48.92 9.75 -16.72
N ASP A 882 50.17 10.18 -16.82
CA ASP A 882 50.87 10.34 -18.10
C ASP A 882 51.62 9.07 -18.55
N GLU A 883 51.79 8.09 -17.65
CA GLU A 883 52.56 6.86 -17.89
C GLU A 883 51.72 5.74 -18.52
N ILE A 884 50.46 5.60 -18.10
CA ILE A 884 49.54 4.57 -18.59
C ILE A 884 48.78 5.11 -19.81
N GLU A 885 49.04 4.54 -20.98
CA GLU A 885 48.53 5.03 -22.27
C GLU A 885 47.01 5.16 -22.28
N GLU A 886 46.27 4.19 -21.73
CA GLU A 886 44.82 4.15 -21.70
C GLU A 886 44.19 5.30 -20.89
N PHE A 887 44.90 5.82 -19.89
CA PHE A 887 44.44 6.91 -19.00
C PHE A 887 45.12 8.25 -19.29
N ARG A 888 46.15 8.28 -20.17
CA ARG A 888 46.82 9.51 -20.57
C ARG A 888 45.85 10.46 -21.28
N PRO A 889 45.66 11.70 -20.80
CA PRO A 889 44.83 12.69 -21.47
C PRO A 889 45.35 12.99 -22.88
N GLU A 890 44.44 13.13 -23.84
CA GLU A 890 44.77 13.42 -25.24
C GLU A 890 44.16 14.74 -25.70
N ILE A 891 44.96 15.54 -26.38
CA ILE A 891 44.51 16.79 -26.97
C ILE A 891 43.67 16.48 -28.21
N VAL A 892 42.46 17.04 -28.27
CA VAL A 892 41.56 16.99 -29.40
C VAL A 892 41.77 18.25 -30.24
N SER A 893 42.29 18.06 -31.45
CA SER A 893 42.55 19.13 -32.41
C SER A 893 41.26 19.72 -32.98
N ALA A 894 41.31 20.94 -33.51
CA ALA A 894 40.15 21.57 -34.17
C ALA A 894 39.51 20.68 -35.26
N LYS A 895 40.33 19.95 -36.02
CA LYS A 895 39.84 19.00 -37.04
C LYS A 895 39.07 17.82 -36.44
N GLU A 896 39.52 17.32 -35.29
CA GLU A 896 38.79 16.26 -34.57
C GLU A 896 37.50 16.79 -33.93
N ILE A 897 37.48 18.05 -33.47
CA ILE A 897 36.25 18.71 -33.00
C ILE A 897 35.22 18.82 -34.13
N GLU A 898 35.65 19.19 -35.34
CA GLU A 898 34.79 19.17 -36.53
C GLU A 898 34.25 17.77 -36.85
N GLN A 899 35.08 16.73 -36.68
CA GLN A 899 34.65 15.35 -36.87
C GLN A 899 33.61 14.92 -35.84
N ILE A 900 33.84 15.20 -34.55
CA ILE A 900 32.87 14.92 -33.48
C ILE A 900 31.55 15.65 -33.77
N SER A 901 31.62 16.93 -34.13
CA SER A 901 30.45 17.74 -34.52
C SER A 901 29.65 17.09 -35.66
N ALA A 902 30.33 16.55 -36.68
CA ALA A 902 29.69 15.83 -37.78
C ALA A 902 29.08 14.48 -37.34
N GLU A 903 29.76 13.73 -36.47
CA GLU A 903 29.27 12.47 -35.90
C GLU A 903 27.97 12.69 -35.11
N LEU A 904 27.93 13.68 -34.22
CA LEU A 904 26.73 14.03 -33.44
C LEU A 904 25.59 14.50 -34.36
N ALA A 905 25.89 15.33 -35.37
CA ALA A 905 24.89 15.79 -36.33
C ALA A 905 24.28 14.64 -37.16
N ASN A 906 25.09 13.63 -37.51
CA ASN A 906 24.60 12.42 -38.20
C ASN A 906 23.73 11.57 -37.28
N HIS A 907 24.12 11.38 -36.03
CA HIS A 907 23.32 10.68 -35.03
C HIS A 907 21.95 11.36 -34.83
N ALA A 908 21.92 12.68 -34.71
CA ALA A 908 20.68 13.44 -34.65
C ALA A 908 19.80 13.24 -35.89
N ALA A 909 20.40 13.22 -37.09
CA ALA A 909 19.65 12.96 -38.31
C ALA A 909 19.02 11.56 -38.33
N GLN A 910 19.71 10.54 -37.80
CA GLN A 910 19.19 9.18 -37.67
C GLN A 910 18.02 9.11 -36.67
N MET A 911 18.17 9.73 -35.50
CA MET A 911 17.10 9.76 -34.49
C MET A 911 15.85 10.50 -34.97
N MET A 912 16.02 11.55 -35.78
CA MET A 912 14.90 12.25 -36.41
C MET A 912 14.15 11.38 -37.43
N GLU A 913 14.84 10.54 -38.20
CA GLU A 913 14.17 9.57 -39.07
C GLU A 913 13.48 8.47 -38.26
N LEU A 914 14.08 8.02 -37.15
CA LEU A 914 13.47 7.04 -36.24
C LEU A 914 12.19 7.59 -35.59
N LEU A 915 12.21 8.83 -35.10
CA LEU A 915 11.02 9.51 -34.56
C LEU A 915 9.94 9.64 -35.62
N LYS A 916 10.32 10.04 -36.85
CA LYS A 916 9.37 10.14 -37.96
C LYS A 916 8.72 8.80 -38.31
N ALA A 917 9.50 7.71 -38.31
CA ALA A 917 8.99 6.37 -38.59
C ALA A 917 8.03 5.85 -37.51
N ASN A 918 8.19 6.30 -36.26
CA ASN A 918 7.36 5.85 -35.13
C ASN A 918 6.28 6.86 -34.71
N LEU A 919 6.19 8.03 -35.36
CA LEU A 919 5.30 9.12 -34.94
C LEU A 919 3.83 8.70 -34.84
N SER A 920 3.35 7.86 -35.76
CA SER A 920 1.97 7.35 -35.78
C SER A 920 1.66 6.32 -34.70
N HIS A 921 2.68 5.84 -33.99
CA HIS A 921 2.57 4.83 -32.93
C HIS A 921 2.70 5.44 -31.52
N LEU A 922 2.88 6.76 -31.42
CA LEU A 922 2.94 7.48 -30.14
C LEU A 922 1.53 7.79 -29.61
N ALA A 923 1.42 7.98 -28.30
CA ALA A 923 0.21 8.48 -27.65
C ALA A 923 -0.15 9.91 -28.13
N ASP A 924 -1.44 10.24 -28.16
CA ASP A 924 -1.98 11.48 -28.74
C ASP A 924 -1.28 12.76 -28.22
N ASP A 925 -0.97 12.82 -26.94
CA ASP A 925 -0.29 13.96 -26.31
C ASP A 925 1.19 14.10 -26.72
N SER A 926 1.82 13.00 -27.13
CA SER A 926 3.22 12.94 -27.55
C SER A 926 3.40 13.13 -29.06
N VAL A 927 2.35 12.89 -29.86
CA VAL A 927 2.35 13.10 -31.31
C VAL A 927 2.61 14.57 -31.67
N GLU A 928 1.94 15.52 -31.00
CA GLU A 928 2.10 16.95 -31.26
C GLU A 928 3.53 17.44 -30.95
N MET A 929 4.08 17.01 -29.80
CA MET A 929 5.46 17.33 -29.42
C MET A 929 6.48 16.68 -30.37
N GLY A 930 6.24 15.43 -30.79
CA GLY A 930 7.06 14.74 -31.77
C GLY A 930 7.09 15.48 -33.10
N ALA A 931 5.93 15.96 -33.58
CA ALA A 931 5.84 16.77 -34.78
C ALA A 931 6.57 18.13 -34.62
N LEU A 932 6.49 18.76 -33.45
CA LEU A 932 7.20 20.00 -33.16
C LEU A 932 8.73 19.80 -33.17
N VAL A 933 9.24 18.73 -32.57
CA VAL A 933 10.68 18.38 -32.61
C VAL A 933 11.12 18.12 -34.06
N LEU A 934 10.34 17.38 -34.85
CA LEU A 934 10.62 17.16 -36.27
C LEU A 934 10.65 18.47 -37.07
N SER A 935 9.78 19.44 -36.74
CA SER A 935 9.79 20.77 -37.40
C SER A 935 11.09 21.54 -37.14
N LYS A 936 11.70 21.33 -35.97
CA LYS A 936 12.99 21.90 -35.54
C LYS A 936 14.21 21.03 -35.91
N ARG A 937 14.07 20.06 -36.83
CA ARG A 937 15.17 19.20 -37.29
C ARG A 937 16.39 20.00 -37.77
N ARG A 938 16.17 21.07 -38.53
CA ARG A 938 17.27 21.91 -39.04
C ARG A 938 18.00 22.63 -37.91
N ASP A 939 17.25 23.14 -36.93
CA ASP A 939 17.81 23.84 -35.77
C ASP A 939 18.61 22.88 -34.88
N THR A 940 18.09 21.68 -34.65
CA THR A 940 18.77 20.61 -33.88
C THR A 940 20.14 20.28 -34.49
N ILE A 941 20.17 20.01 -35.80
CA ILE A 941 21.41 19.70 -36.51
C ILE A 941 22.35 20.92 -36.54
N ALA A 942 21.81 22.12 -36.70
CA ALA A 942 22.60 23.36 -36.69
C ALA A 942 23.21 23.66 -35.31
N GLY A 943 22.52 23.30 -34.23
CA GLY A 943 22.98 23.40 -32.84
C GLY A 943 24.20 22.52 -32.58
N LEU A 944 24.14 21.23 -32.96
CA LEU A 944 25.27 20.31 -32.86
C LEU A 944 26.47 20.77 -33.70
N ARG A 945 26.21 21.36 -34.88
CA ARG A 945 27.25 21.93 -35.73
C ARG A 945 27.97 23.13 -35.11
N GLN A 946 27.40 23.81 -34.11
CA GLN A 946 28.07 24.90 -33.40
C GLN A 946 29.33 24.44 -32.67
N LEU A 947 29.44 23.14 -32.32
CA LEU A 947 30.63 22.57 -31.69
C LEU A 947 31.91 22.82 -32.52
N ALA A 948 31.80 22.87 -33.85
CA ALA A 948 32.92 23.17 -34.74
C ALA A 948 33.47 24.60 -34.59
N LYS A 949 32.75 25.50 -33.90
CA LYS A 949 33.22 26.87 -33.62
C LYS A 949 34.18 26.96 -32.45
N VAL A 950 34.33 25.89 -31.67
CA VAL A 950 35.26 25.86 -30.52
C VAL A 950 36.68 26.02 -31.03
N LYS A 951 37.34 27.13 -30.64
CA LYS A 951 38.71 27.48 -31.05
C LYS A 951 39.77 27.03 -30.05
N GLU A 952 39.36 26.60 -28.86
CA GLU A 952 40.23 26.07 -27.82
C GLU A 952 40.42 24.56 -28.05
N ASN A 953 41.61 24.04 -27.75
CA ASN A 953 41.83 22.60 -27.78
C ASN A 953 41.02 21.93 -26.66
N LEU A 954 40.29 20.87 -26.98
CA LEU A 954 39.63 20.04 -25.96
C LEU A 954 40.57 18.93 -25.50
N VAL A 955 40.24 18.28 -24.39
CA VAL A 955 40.94 17.10 -23.89
C VAL A 955 39.97 15.94 -23.81
N ARG A 956 40.38 14.78 -24.30
CA ARG A 956 39.66 13.51 -24.12
C ARG A 956 40.40 12.62 -23.12
N THR A 957 39.64 11.99 -22.24
CA THR A 957 40.12 11.12 -21.17
C THR A 957 39.28 9.84 -21.15
N ARG A 958 39.62 8.89 -20.28
CA ARG A 958 38.61 7.91 -19.86
C ARG A 958 37.49 8.64 -19.14
N ILE A 959 36.28 8.13 -19.34
CA ILE A 959 35.04 8.61 -18.74
C ILE A 959 34.27 7.38 -18.23
N HIS A 960 33.24 7.60 -17.42
CA HIS A 960 32.30 6.55 -17.01
C HIS A 960 31.46 6.05 -18.18
N GLY A 961 31.03 6.94 -19.08
CA GLY A 961 30.41 6.56 -20.35
C GLY A 961 28.94 6.17 -20.31
N ASP A 962 28.34 6.03 -19.13
CA ASP A 962 26.88 5.94 -18.90
C ASP A 962 26.50 6.50 -17.53
N TYR A 963 26.96 7.73 -17.25
CA TYR A 963 26.83 8.33 -15.92
C TYR A 963 25.44 8.95 -15.72
N HIS A 964 24.69 8.45 -14.73
CA HIS A 964 23.37 8.94 -14.33
C HIS A 964 23.10 8.63 -12.85
N LEU A 965 21.98 9.12 -12.30
CA LEU A 965 21.63 8.96 -10.88
C LEU A 965 21.49 7.50 -10.40
N GLY A 966 21.26 6.56 -11.33
CA GLY A 966 21.20 5.13 -11.03
C GLY A 966 22.58 4.51 -10.82
N GLN A 967 23.65 5.19 -11.24
CA GLN A 967 25.04 4.75 -11.10
C GLN A 967 25.77 5.42 -9.92
N VAL A 968 25.00 6.01 -9.01
CA VAL A 968 25.54 6.59 -7.78
C VAL A 968 24.75 6.09 -6.59
N LEU A 969 25.45 5.74 -5.52
CA LEU A 969 24.85 5.34 -4.25
C LEU A 969 24.95 6.47 -3.23
N ARG A 970 23.89 6.65 -2.45
CA ARG A 970 23.92 7.59 -1.33
C ARG A 970 24.55 6.91 -0.11
N ALA A 971 25.75 7.35 0.27
CA ALA A 971 26.46 6.83 1.44
C ALA A 971 26.65 7.95 2.47
N LYS A 972 25.81 7.96 3.51
CA LYS A 972 25.77 9.02 4.53
C LYS A 972 25.54 10.39 3.88
N ALA A 973 26.47 11.33 4.07
CA ALA A 973 26.42 12.67 3.48
C ALA A 973 27.13 12.77 2.11
N ASP A 974 27.62 11.65 1.55
CA ASP A 974 28.41 11.60 0.30
C ASP A 974 27.80 10.71 -0.80
N PHE A 975 28.46 10.63 -1.95
CA PHE A 975 28.10 9.75 -3.08
C PHE A 975 29.24 8.82 -3.46
N VAL A 976 28.90 7.56 -3.71
CA VAL A 976 29.82 6.55 -4.26
C VAL A 976 29.40 6.21 -5.68
N ILE A 977 30.33 6.26 -6.62
CA ILE A 977 30.09 6.02 -8.05
C ILE A 977 30.33 4.54 -8.36
N LEU A 978 29.42 3.92 -9.12
CA LEU A 978 29.45 2.51 -9.48
C LEU A 978 29.40 2.31 -11.00
N ASP A 979 29.68 1.07 -11.44
CA ASP A 979 29.39 0.56 -12.78
C ASP A 979 30.00 1.35 -13.95
N PHE A 980 31.32 1.25 -14.11
CA PHE A 980 32.03 1.94 -15.20
C PHE A 980 31.99 1.18 -16.53
N GLU A 981 31.02 0.27 -16.73
CA GLU A 981 30.91 -0.52 -17.96
C GLU A 981 30.61 0.32 -19.20
N GLY A 982 29.98 1.49 -19.04
CA GLY A 982 29.45 2.31 -20.12
C GLY A 982 28.22 1.69 -20.79
N GLU A 983 27.67 2.38 -21.80
CA GLU A 983 26.41 2.00 -22.45
C GLU A 983 26.45 0.55 -23.01
N PRO A 984 25.64 -0.40 -22.48
CA PRO A 984 25.74 -1.84 -22.80
C PRO A 984 25.52 -2.21 -24.28
N ALA A 985 24.84 -1.33 -25.04
CA ALA A 985 24.59 -1.52 -26.47
C ALA A 985 25.85 -1.32 -27.34
N ARG A 986 26.92 -0.71 -26.80
CA ARG A 986 28.17 -0.42 -27.52
C ARG A 986 29.19 -1.53 -27.36
N THR A 987 30.04 -1.70 -28.37
CA THR A 987 31.16 -2.65 -28.33
C THR A 987 32.17 -2.27 -27.25
N LEU A 988 32.96 -3.23 -26.76
CA LEU A 988 33.99 -2.97 -25.75
C LEU A 988 35.02 -1.93 -26.22
N VAL A 989 35.35 -1.89 -27.51
CA VAL A 989 36.23 -0.87 -28.09
C VAL A 989 35.64 0.54 -27.99
N GLU A 990 34.34 0.68 -28.26
CA GLU A 990 33.64 1.97 -28.16
C GLU A 990 33.48 2.41 -26.71
N ARG A 991 33.18 1.48 -25.79
CA ARG A 991 33.06 1.75 -24.35
C ARG A 991 34.39 2.16 -23.72
N ARG A 992 35.52 1.67 -24.25
CA ARG A 992 36.87 2.06 -23.82
C ARG A 992 37.42 3.33 -24.46
N ARG A 993 36.78 3.84 -25.52
CA ARG A 993 37.28 5.01 -26.25
C ARG A 993 37.32 6.23 -25.33
N LYS A 994 38.43 6.97 -25.35
CA LYS A 994 38.53 8.25 -24.63
C LYS A 994 37.57 9.27 -25.22
N GLN A 995 36.86 9.99 -24.37
CA GLN A 995 35.88 11.01 -24.77
C GLN A 995 36.07 12.28 -23.94
N VAL A 996 35.38 13.35 -24.34
CA VAL A 996 35.42 14.61 -23.60
C VAL A 996 34.64 14.43 -22.28
N PRO A 997 35.21 14.77 -21.11
CA PRO A 997 34.56 14.56 -19.81
C PRO A 997 33.16 15.17 -19.66
N LEU A 998 32.89 16.24 -20.41
CA LEU A 998 31.57 16.89 -20.43
C LEU A 998 30.44 15.98 -20.94
N LYS A 999 30.75 14.82 -21.54
CA LYS A 999 29.75 13.82 -21.88
C LYS A 999 29.12 13.17 -20.65
N ASP A 1000 29.90 12.83 -19.63
CA ASP A 1000 29.36 12.30 -18.36
C ASP A 1000 28.55 13.37 -17.61
N VAL A 1001 29.06 14.61 -17.63
CA VAL A 1001 28.34 15.78 -17.07
C VAL A 1001 26.98 15.93 -17.76
N ALA A 1002 26.93 15.83 -19.09
CA ALA A 1002 25.69 15.87 -19.85
C ALA A 1002 24.72 14.73 -19.46
N GLY A 1003 25.25 13.51 -19.26
CA GLY A 1003 24.47 12.37 -18.75
C GLY A 1003 23.78 12.65 -17.42
N MET A 1004 24.53 13.19 -16.44
CA MET A 1004 23.96 13.51 -15.14
C MET A 1004 22.92 14.65 -15.19
N LEU A 1005 23.17 15.70 -15.99
CA LEU A 1005 22.21 16.80 -16.18
C LEU A 1005 20.89 16.29 -16.78
N ARG A 1006 20.97 15.40 -17.76
CA ARG A 1006 19.79 14.73 -18.33
C ARG A 1006 19.11 13.83 -17.31
N SER A 1007 19.87 13.16 -16.43
CA SER A 1007 19.32 12.35 -15.36
C SER A 1007 18.50 13.18 -14.34
N PHE A 1008 18.95 14.37 -13.96
CA PHE A 1008 18.16 15.30 -13.13
C PHE A 1008 16.85 15.71 -13.82
N HIS A 1009 16.91 16.04 -15.11
CA HIS A 1009 15.71 16.32 -15.89
C HIS A 1009 14.76 15.12 -15.92
N TYR A 1010 15.27 13.92 -16.18
CA TYR A 1010 14.47 12.70 -16.17
C TYR A 1010 13.80 12.47 -14.82
N ALA A 1011 14.53 12.64 -13.71
CA ALA A 1011 13.99 12.48 -12.37
C ALA A 1011 12.87 13.50 -12.09
N ALA A 1012 13.10 14.77 -12.39
CA ALA A 1012 12.12 15.85 -12.17
C ALA A 1012 10.81 15.60 -12.93
N PHE A 1013 10.88 15.26 -14.22
CA PHE A 1013 9.69 15.03 -15.03
C PHE A 1013 9.03 13.68 -14.74
N SER A 1014 9.78 12.65 -14.31
CA SER A 1014 9.20 11.38 -13.84
C SER A 1014 8.44 11.57 -12.52
N ALA A 1015 9.04 12.29 -11.56
CA ALA A 1015 8.40 12.62 -10.29
C ALA A 1015 7.19 13.54 -10.48
N MET A 1016 7.28 14.52 -11.38
CA MET A 1016 6.16 15.39 -11.75
C MET A 1016 5.02 14.57 -12.35
N ALA A 1017 5.30 13.69 -13.32
CA ALA A 1017 4.29 12.82 -13.92
C ALA A 1017 3.58 12.00 -12.83
N LYS A 1018 4.33 11.32 -11.96
CA LYS A 1018 3.80 10.56 -10.82
C LYS A 1018 2.98 11.43 -9.85
N HIS A 1019 3.42 12.66 -9.58
CA HIS A 1019 2.69 13.62 -8.74
C HIS A 1019 1.37 14.05 -9.40
N THR A 1020 1.39 14.39 -10.69
CA THR A 1020 0.20 14.80 -11.47
C THR A 1020 -0.78 13.66 -11.71
N THR A 1021 -0.34 12.40 -11.78
CA THR A 1021 -1.27 11.24 -11.81
C THR A 1021 -2.08 11.12 -10.52
N ARG A 1022 -1.49 11.51 -9.39
CA ARG A 1022 -2.17 11.54 -8.09
C ARG A 1022 -3.02 12.81 -7.88
N ARG A 1023 -2.77 13.87 -8.65
CA ARG A 1023 -3.48 15.15 -8.63
C ARG A 1023 -3.66 15.70 -10.06
N PRO A 1024 -4.71 15.24 -10.79
CA PRO A 1024 -4.85 15.48 -12.23
C PRO A 1024 -5.04 16.94 -12.64
N GLU A 1025 -5.29 17.83 -11.69
CA GLU A 1025 -5.71 19.23 -11.92
C GLU A 1025 -4.53 20.19 -12.13
N ASP A 1026 -3.30 19.71 -11.94
CA ASP A 1026 -2.08 20.52 -11.78
C ASP A 1026 -0.93 20.41 -12.84
N PRO A 1027 -1.03 19.68 -13.98
CA PRO A 1027 0.13 19.50 -14.89
C PRO A 1027 0.77 20.81 -15.37
N HIS A 1028 -0.05 21.79 -15.73
CA HIS A 1028 0.42 23.09 -16.23
C HIS A 1028 1.03 23.98 -15.14
N GLN A 1029 0.68 23.75 -13.87
CA GLN A 1029 1.20 24.51 -12.73
C GLN A 1029 2.50 23.89 -12.18
N MET A 1030 2.66 22.57 -12.25
CA MET A 1030 3.85 21.87 -11.75
C MET A 1030 5.02 21.88 -12.73
N GLU A 1031 4.77 21.98 -14.04
CA GLU A 1031 5.84 22.01 -15.05
C GLU A 1031 6.83 23.18 -14.85
N PRO A 1032 6.40 24.44 -14.59
CA PRO A 1032 7.32 25.52 -14.25
C PRO A 1032 8.19 25.23 -13.02
N TRP A 1033 7.63 24.61 -11.97
CA TRP A 1033 8.38 24.22 -10.77
C TRP A 1033 9.39 23.12 -11.03
N ALA A 1034 9.05 22.14 -11.88
CA ALA A 1034 9.97 21.10 -12.32
C ALA A 1034 11.15 21.70 -13.11
N ARG A 1035 10.86 22.64 -14.03
CA ARG A 1035 11.88 23.38 -14.79
C ARG A 1035 12.79 24.19 -13.88
N LEU A 1036 12.22 24.89 -12.90
CA LEU A 1036 12.97 25.69 -11.92
C LEU A 1036 13.93 24.83 -11.10
N TRP A 1037 13.44 23.67 -10.62
CA TRP A 1037 14.26 22.71 -9.89
C TRP A 1037 15.42 22.18 -10.75
N VAL A 1038 15.14 21.76 -11.99
CA VAL A 1038 16.16 21.25 -12.91
C VAL A 1038 17.24 22.31 -13.14
N SER A 1039 16.87 23.56 -13.39
CA SER A 1039 17.80 24.66 -13.59
C SER A 1039 18.68 24.91 -12.36
N ALA A 1040 18.08 25.00 -11.17
CA ALA A 1040 18.82 25.26 -9.92
C ALA A 1040 19.78 24.13 -9.55
N VAL A 1041 19.35 22.87 -9.70
CA VAL A 1041 20.18 21.68 -9.47
C VAL A 1041 21.31 21.59 -10.49
N ALA A 1042 21.02 21.81 -11.76
CA ALA A 1042 22.01 21.82 -12.83
C ALA A 1042 23.08 22.89 -12.60
N GLU A 1043 22.67 24.11 -12.23
CA GLU A 1043 23.57 25.20 -11.91
C GLU A 1043 24.48 24.85 -10.73
N GLU A 1044 23.91 24.32 -9.64
CA GLU A 1044 24.67 24.00 -8.44
C GLU A 1044 25.67 22.85 -8.66
N PHE A 1045 25.26 21.83 -9.41
CA PHE A 1045 26.12 20.74 -9.85
C PHE A 1045 27.27 21.24 -10.75
N LEU A 1046 26.95 22.04 -11.77
CA LEU A 1046 27.94 22.59 -12.70
C LEU A 1046 28.91 23.56 -12.01
N ARG A 1047 28.42 24.38 -11.08
CA ARG A 1047 29.23 25.29 -10.26
C ARG A 1047 30.27 24.53 -9.47
N ALA A 1048 29.85 23.49 -8.73
CA ALA A 1048 30.75 22.65 -7.94
C ALA A 1048 31.74 21.87 -8.82
N TYR A 1049 31.29 21.35 -9.97
CA TYR A 1049 32.13 20.66 -10.94
C TYR A 1049 33.23 21.58 -11.49
N ARG A 1050 32.85 22.76 -11.98
CA ARG A 1050 33.80 23.75 -12.54
C ARG A 1050 34.77 24.28 -11.50
N GLN A 1051 34.29 24.56 -10.28
CA GLN A 1051 35.16 25.03 -9.19
C GLN A 1051 36.22 23.98 -8.85
N THR A 1052 35.84 22.71 -8.81
CA THR A 1052 36.75 21.61 -8.50
C THR A 1052 37.74 21.33 -9.65
N ALA A 1053 37.30 21.46 -10.90
CA ALA A 1053 38.13 21.25 -12.09
C ALA A 1053 38.89 22.51 -12.57
N ALA A 1054 38.77 23.65 -11.87
CA ALA A 1054 39.20 24.96 -12.36
C ALA A 1054 40.68 25.06 -12.76
N GLU A 1055 41.56 24.34 -12.05
CA GLU A 1055 43.01 24.35 -12.30
C GLU A 1055 43.45 23.37 -13.39
N SER A 1056 42.54 22.55 -13.90
CA SER A 1056 42.83 21.50 -14.89
C SER A 1056 42.68 21.96 -16.34
N THR A 1057 43.13 21.11 -17.27
CA THR A 1057 42.92 21.27 -18.72
C THR A 1057 41.80 20.39 -19.27
N ILE A 1058 41.17 19.55 -18.43
CA ILE A 1058 40.14 18.60 -18.84
C ILE A 1058 38.78 19.27 -19.14
N VAL A 1059 38.65 20.54 -18.78
CA VAL A 1059 37.46 21.37 -18.99
C VAL A 1059 37.90 22.67 -19.69
N PRO A 1060 37.18 23.14 -20.73
CA PRO A 1060 37.50 24.41 -21.39
C PRO A 1060 37.52 25.58 -20.41
N ARG A 1061 38.53 26.45 -20.53
CA ARG A 1061 38.63 27.65 -19.66
C ARG A 1061 37.70 28.76 -20.12
N ASN A 1062 37.47 28.85 -21.43
CA ASN A 1062 36.53 29.81 -21.99
C ASN A 1062 35.08 29.36 -21.74
N ASP A 1063 34.28 30.22 -21.12
CA ASP A 1063 32.85 29.97 -20.84
C ASP A 1063 32.05 29.66 -22.11
N GLU A 1064 32.31 30.36 -23.21
CA GLU A 1064 31.65 30.12 -24.51
C GLU A 1064 32.00 28.73 -25.04
N ALA A 1065 33.27 28.34 -24.96
CA ALA A 1065 33.72 27.01 -25.38
C ALA A 1065 33.11 25.91 -24.50
N PHE A 1066 33.07 26.12 -23.18
CA PHE A 1066 32.45 25.21 -22.22
C PHE A 1066 30.98 24.97 -22.56
N GLN A 1067 30.22 26.04 -22.77
CA GLN A 1067 28.78 25.96 -23.08
C GLN A 1067 28.51 25.31 -24.44
N LEU A 1068 29.30 25.63 -25.47
CA LEU A 1068 29.17 24.99 -26.78
C LEU A 1068 29.36 23.47 -26.71
N VAL A 1069 30.36 23.02 -25.95
CA VAL A 1069 30.64 21.58 -25.76
C VAL A 1069 29.56 20.92 -24.93
N LEU A 1070 29.18 21.52 -23.79
CA LEU A 1070 28.16 20.98 -22.91
C LEU A 1070 26.81 20.85 -23.62
N ASN A 1071 26.34 21.91 -24.29
CA ASN A 1071 25.06 21.91 -25.00
C ASN A 1071 25.02 20.86 -26.11
N ALA A 1072 26.14 20.65 -26.82
CA ALA A 1072 26.21 19.62 -27.85
C ALA A 1072 26.03 18.20 -27.26
N TYR A 1073 26.69 17.89 -26.14
CA TYR A 1073 26.55 16.58 -25.50
C TYR A 1073 25.21 16.39 -24.75
N VAL A 1074 24.65 17.45 -24.16
CA VAL A 1074 23.31 17.40 -23.52
C VAL A 1074 22.24 17.14 -24.58
N LEU A 1075 22.33 17.78 -25.75
CA LEU A 1075 21.42 17.54 -26.86
C LEU A 1075 21.61 16.14 -27.47
N ASP A 1076 22.85 15.68 -27.66
CA ASP A 1076 23.12 14.32 -28.14
C ASP A 1076 22.58 13.24 -27.18
N LYS A 1077 22.75 13.43 -25.85
CA LYS A 1077 22.20 12.49 -24.87
C LYS A 1077 20.67 12.49 -24.87
N ALA A 1078 20.02 13.65 -25.04
CA ALA A 1078 18.56 13.72 -25.17
C ALA A 1078 18.04 12.99 -26.43
N LEU A 1079 18.79 13.05 -27.54
CA LEU A 1079 18.48 12.32 -28.77
C LEU A 1079 18.71 10.81 -28.62
N TYR A 1080 19.77 10.41 -27.93
CA TYR A 1080 20.01 9.01 -27.58
C TYR A 1080 18.87 8.44 -26.74
N GLU A 1081 18.44 9.17 -25.69
CA GLU A 1081 17.31 8.82 -24.83
C GLU A 1081 16.02 8.66 -25.63
N LEU A 1082 15.73 9.58 -26.56
CA LEU A 1082 14.60 9.46 -27.47
C LEU A 1082 14.65 8.15 -28.28
N GLY A 1083 15.81 7.81 -28.84
CA GLY A 1083 15.99 6.55 -29.57
C GLY A 1083 15.79 5.33 -28.68
N TYR A 1084 16.26 5.38 -27.44
CA TYR A 1084 16.08 4.31 -26.47
C TYR A 1084 14.60 4.10 -26.12
N GLU A 1085 13.87 5.17 -25.76
CA GLU A 1085 12.46 5.05 -25.38
C GLU A 1085 11.57 4.63 -26.55
N LEU A 1086 11.84 5.12 -27.77
CA LEU A 1086 11.11 4.69 -28.98
C LEU A 1086 11.20 3.17 -29.22
N ASN A 1087 12.33 2.55 -28.86
CA ASN A 1087 12.56 1.13 -29.10
C ASN A 1087 12.15 0.22 -27.94
N ASN A 1088 12.01 0.77 -26.72
CA ASN A 1088 11.82 -0.05 -25.50
C ASN A 1088 10.56 0.32 -24.69
N ARG A 1089 10.20 1.62 -24.59
CA ARG A 1089 9.08 2.12 -23.77
C ARG A 1089 8.40 3.33 -24.43
N PRO A 1090 7.55 3.12 -25.45
CA PRO A 1090 6.93 4.21 -26.20
C PRO A 1090 6.16 5.22 -25.34
N ASP A 1091 5.58 4.78 -24.21
CA ASP A 1091 4.84 5.64 -23.29
C ASP A 1091 5.72 6.68 -22.56
N TRP A 1092 7.04 6.50 -22.55
CA TRP A 1092 8.00 7.39 -21.87
C TRP A 1092 8.62 8.44 -22.80
N VAL A 1093 8.26 8.41 -24.10
CA VAL A 1093 8.83 9.27 -25.15
C VAL A 1093 8.60 10.77 -24.91
N ARG A 1094 7.58 11.14 -24.11
CA ARG A 1094 7.32 12.52 -23.72
C ARG A 1094 8.52 13.21 -23.04
N ILE A 1095 9.20 12.52 -22.13
CA ILE A 1095 10.29 13.09 -21.32
C ILE A 1095 11.47 13.58 -22.19
N PRO A 1096 12.02 12.77 -23.13
CA PRO A 1096 13.08 13.23 -24.02
C PRO A 1096 12.59 14.28 -25.03
N LEU A 1097 11.33 14.24 -25.49
CA LEU A 1097 10.77 15.28 -26.37
C LEU A 1097 10.74 16.66 -25.69
N VAL A 1098 10.25 16.74 -24.45
CA VAL A 1098 10.26 17.98 -23.65
C VAL A 1098 11.69 18.47 -23.41
N GLY A 1099 12.62 17.55 -23.15
CA GLY A 1099 14.04 17.88 -23.00
C GLY A 1099 14.65 18.50 -24.25
N ILE A 1100 14.42 17.91 -25.43
CA ILE A 1100 14.91 18.43 -26.71
C ILE A 1100 14.31 19.82 -26.99
N LEU A 1101 13.00 19.99 -26.81
CA LEU A 1101 12.34 21.27 -27.05
C LEU A 1101 12.89 22.38 -26.14
N SER A 1102 13.18 22.07 -24.88
CA SER A 1102 13.73 23.01 -23.90
C SER A 1102 15.17 23.43 -24.20
N LEU A 1103 15.93 22.60 -24.93
CA LEU A 1103 17.28 22.94 -25.38
C LEU A 1103 17.29 23.74 -26.69
N LEU A 1104 16.15 23.80 -27.40
CA LEU A 1104 15.97 24.47 -28.70
C LEU A 1104 15.10 25.74 -28.61
N SER A 1105 14.61 26.05 -27.41
CA SER A 1105 13.96 27.32 -27.03
C SER A 1105 15.00 28.30 -26.55
#